data_AF-A0A6A6VP14-F1
#
_entry.id   AF-A0A6A6VP14-F1
#
_cell.length_a   1.000
_cell.length_b   1.000
_cell.length_c   1.000
_cell.angle_alpha   90.00
_cell.angle_beta   90.00
_cell.angle_gamma   90.00
#
_symmetry.space_group_name_H-M   'P 1'
#
loop_
_entity.id
_entity.type
_entity.pdbx_description
1 polymer ?
#
loop_
_entity_poly.entity_id
_entity_poly.type
_entity_poly.pdbx_seq_one_letter_code
_entity_poly.pdbx_strand_id
1 'polypeptide(L)'
;MNGYPSTSHPPHVPEPFENPRNGFPAHFYNNAGPTYRTEQEKAVAESVLENLELRDDAPPEQRTPTPAAMASQLMEHQKIALKWLIEQEEEWKGGIVADEMGLGKTVEAISLIISRPAQDQIQKTTLVVAPVSLMWQWEKEIARHIRPEHRLKVLVYHNKEVRKTSYDELRTYDVIVTTYGTLASEYKKKIDATGRFANAKQALLGPNSKWYRVILDEAHNIKNKDTVSSKAAADLVTKYRWCMTGTPMMNSLLELFGLVRFMRINLSTWLPCSDFNTFKVGIQRAITRPEDMQRLQVLLKKIMLRRLKTTIIDGKQLCDIPPKEIKTHPIILTEEERETYDNFEDKMRHQVSKDMNNMALFSKLLRMAQICDHKFLIMDLAQQAATDSIEDKELTARARNLEPAVVSRLKGVFQTMPECFYCSDVPVNPTIFVPCGHFCCGDCFLKGTDSEQAVKLDCYDPQCRAKIDAKHITDYKHFCWAHCPEEWQDVNPEGTPEQPLAEDSDSDDDESDRDDVKKEEDVDEHRNLAGFVVADDVDDDDEAQGGSTTTTTRVTTPADPSTAPPARPTMNGTALNGATRKPKRRKLTLAELKKESLKNRAAKERYIRKLRKIYKPSSKINTIIDILSVIRSKDHKEKTLIFSQWTSMLDLLEIPLQDGGYKFQRYDGSMKPEARALVVANFTDDDTQTILLISLKAGNAGLNLNMASQVILVDPFWNPYIEDQAVDRAHRMPQKRVVQVHRLLTEDSIEDRIVSLQEEKREMIGQALGEGGSQGGGLTRRDIMRLFGFKR
;
A
#
# COMPACT_ATOMS: atom_id res chain seq x y z
N MET A 1 44.60 68.73 -22.10
CA MET A 1 44.10 67.83 -23.17
C MET A 1 44.74 66.47 -22.94
N ASN A 2 44.28 65.74 -21.93
CA ASN A 2 43.10 64.86 -21.90
C ASN A 2 43.54 63.41 -22.13
N GLY A 3 44.03 62.81 -21.06
CA GLY A 3 44.01 61.37 -20.89
C GLY A 3 42.56 60.91 -20.62
N TYR A 4 42.14 59.88 -21.33
CA TYR A 4 40.89 59.17 -21.07
C TYR A 4 41.20 57.90 -20.25
N PRO A 5 40.60 57.73 -19.06
CA PRO A 5 40.43 56.44 -18.42
C PRO A 5 39.03 55.85 -18.73
N SER A 6 39.01 54.53 -18.66
CA SER A 6 37.90 53.59 -18.79
C SER A 6 36.57 54.04 -18.18
N THR A 7 35.51 54.02 -18.98
CA THR A 7 34.12 54.09 -18.49
C THR A 7 33.64 52.71 -18.05
N SER A 8 33.23 52.66 -16.79
CA SER A 8 32.47 51.62 -16.11
C SER A 8 31.31 51.04 -16.92
N HIS A 9 31.33 49.73 -17.16
CA HIS A 9 30.09 48.98 -17.38
C HIS A 9 29.36 48.82 -16.04
N PRO A 10 28.02 48.99 -15.99
CA PRO A 10 27.25 48.88 -14.77
C PRO A 10 27.32 47.45 -14.19
N PRO A 11 27.15 47.28 -12.87
CA PRO A 11 27.13 45.95 -12.26
C PRO A 11 25.99 45.15 -12.88
N HIS A 12 26.35 44.00 -13.46
CA HIS A 12 25.42 43.03 -13.98
C HIS A 12 24.50 42.60 -12.82
N VAL A 13 23.26 43.09 -12.86
CA VAL A 13 22.17 42.56 -12.05
C VAL A 13 22.00 41.10 -12.50
N PRO A 14 22.07 40.09 -11.63
CA PRO A 14 21.68 38.73 -12.02
C PRO A 14 20.17 38.74 -12.22
N GLU A 15 19.72 38.55 -13.46
CA GLU A 15 18.30 38.41 -13.74
C GLU A 15 17.74 37.08 -13.19
N PRO A 16 16.47 37.06 -12.81
CA PRO A 16 15.87 36.05 -11.95
C PRO A 16 15.21 34.94 -12.78
N PHE A 17 15.35 33.67 -12.36
CA PHE A 17 14.58 32.52 -12.85
C PHE A 17 14.54 32.29 -14.37
N GLU A 18 15.41 31.42 -14.89
CA GLU A 18 15.11 30.72 -16.14
C GLU A 18 15.22 29.20 -15.98
N ASN A 19 14.03 28.60 -15.90
CA ASN A 19 13.71 27.19 -15.95
C ASN A 19 13.01 26.94 -17.28
N PRO A 20 13.26 25.81 -17.96
CA PRO A 20 12.09 24.99 -18.23
C PRO A 20 12.42 23.49 -18.22
N ARG A 21 12.14 22.83 -17.09
CA ARG A 21 11.29 21.62 -16.93
C ARG A 21 11.55 20.85 -15.63
N ASN A 22 12.62 21.16 -14.87
CA ASN A 22 12.90 20.51 -13.57
C ASN A 22 13.53 21.44 -12.50
N GLY A 23 13.65 22.74 -12.73
CA GLY A 23 13.87 23.73 -11.65
C GLY A 23 15.26 23.78 -10.98
N PHE A 24 16.29 23.07 -11.46
CA PHE A 24 17.65 23.16 -10.91
C PHE A 24 18.69 23.65 -11.92
N PRO A 25 19.54 24.62 -11.56
CA PRO A 25 20.63 25.09 -12.42
C PRO A 25 21.61 23.97 -12.84
N ALA A 26 22.18 24.09 -14.05
CA ALA A 26 23.08 23.08 -14.63
C ALA A 26 24.31 22.74 -13.76
N HIS A 27 24.78 23.68 -12.94
CA HIS A 27 25.93 23.49 -12.04
C HIS A 27 25.62 22.59 -10.82
N PHE A 28 24.36 22.21 -10.59
CA PHE A 28 23.97 21.27 -9.53
C PHE A 28 24.02 19.80 -9.96
N TYR A 29 24.34 19.49 -11.21
CA TYR A 29 24.49 18.13 -11.70
C TYR A 29 25.98 17.77 -11.75
N ASN A 30 26.35 16.60 -11.22
CA ASN A 30 27.73 16.12 -11.34
C ASN A 30 28.07 15.83 -12.81
N ASN A 31 29.32 16.11 -13.21
CA ASN A 31 29.82 15.98 -14.58
C ASN A 31 29.47 14.62 -15.21
N ALA A 32 29.20 14.64 -16.52
CA ALA A 32 28.73 13.49 -17.30
C ALA A 32 29.66 12.28 -17.16
N GLY A 33 29.07 11.12 -16.83
CA GLY A 33 29.77 9.84 -16.93
C GLY A 33 30.28 9.58 -18.36
N PRO A 34 31.40 8.84 -18.51
CA PRO A 34 32.06 8.60 -19.79
C PRO A 34 31.14 8.01 -20.86
N THR A 35 31.32 8.45 -22.11
CA THR A 35 30.61 7.93 -23.28
C THR A 35 31.38 6.77 -23.89
N TYR A 36 30.92 5.55 -23.64
CA TYR A 36 31.51 4.35 -24.22
C TYR A 36 30.79 3.99 -25.55
N ARG A 37 31.52 3.88 -26.68
CA ARG A 37 31.03 3.47 -28.00
C ARG A 37 31.89 2.42 -28.78
N THR A 38 32.98 1.84 -28.28
CA THR A 38 33.89 0.95 -29.06
C THR A 38 34.19 -0.43 -28.44
N GLU A 39 34.64 -1.41 -29.25
CA GLU A 39 34.95 -2.81 -28.83
C GLU A 39 36.07 -2.91 -27.77
N GLN A 40 37.05 -1.99 -27.79
CA GLN A 40 38.09 -1.89 -26.75
C GLN A 40 37.48 -1.63 -25.36
N GLU A 41 36.30 -1.03 -25.29
CA GLU A 41 35.64 -0.70 -24.02
C GLU A 41 34.87 -1.87 -23.43
N LYS A 42 34.62 -2.96 -24.17
CA LYS A 42 34.06 -4.18 -23.59
C LYS A 42 35.07 -4.84 -22.63
N ALA A 43 36.34 -4.91 -23.04
CA ALA A 43 37.44 -5.36 -22.18
C ALA A 43 37.72 -4.38 -21.02
N VAL A 44 37.57 -3.07 -21.24
CA VAL A 44 37.66 -2.08 -20.16
C VAL A 44 36.47 -2.20 -19.20
N ALA A 45 35.25 -2.44 -19.70
CA ALA A 45 34.07 -2.67 -18.88
C ALA A 45 34.22 -3.94 -18.05
N GLU A 46 34.68 -5.04 -18.65
CA GLU A 46 34.96 -6.31 -17.97
C GLU A 46 36.06 -6.15 -16.92
N SER A 47 37.17 -5.50 -17.23
CA SER A 47 38.23 -5.21 -16.22
C SER A 47 37.77 -4.23 -15.13
N VAL A 48 36.89 -3.28 -15.43
CA VAL A 48 36.28 -2.39 -14.43
C VAL A 48 35.32 -3.18 -13.54
N LEU A 49 34.53 -4.11 -14.11
CA LEU A 49 33.64 -4.99 -13.34
C LEU A 49 34.45 -5.90 -12.41
N GLU A 50 35.56 -6.47 -12.88
CA GLU A 50 36.47 -7.31 -12.09
C GLU A 50 37.15 -6.52 -10.96
N ASN A 51 37.63 -5.30 -11.24
CA ASN A 51 38.20 -4.42 -10.21
C ASN A 51 37.16 -3.94 -9.18
N LEU A 52 35.90 -3.79 -9.57
CA LEU A 52 34.81 -3.45 -8.66
C LEU A 52 34.41 -4.66 -7.80
N GLU A 53 34.44 -5.89 -8.33
CA GLU A 53 34.21 -7.10 -7.54
C GLU A 53 35.29 -7.31 -6.47
N LEU A 54 36.55 -6.99 -6.79
CA LEU A 54 37.65 -6.98 -5.81
C LEU A 54 37.48 -5.92 -4.70
N ARG A 55 36.71 -4.84 -4.96
CA ARG A 55 36.39 -3.82 -3.95
C ARG A 55 35.41 -4.34 -2.90
N ASP A 56 34.51 -5.24 -3.30
CA ASP A 56 33.45 -5.78 -2.44
C ASP A 56 33.96 -6.85 -1.45
N ASP A 57 35.12 -7.47 -1.71
CA ASP A 57 35.83 -8.39 -0.81
C ASP A 57 37.20 -7.82 -0.40
N ALA A 58 37.22 -6.52 -0.04
CA ALA A 58 38.46 -5.85 0.35
C ALA A 58 39.13 -6.57 1.55
N PRO A 59 40.46 -6.78 1.51
CA PRO A 59 41.17 -7.50 2.58
C PRO A 59 41.07 -6.75 3.91
N PRO A 60 41.17 -7.45 5.06
CA PRO A 60 40.94 -6.85 6.38
C PRO A 60 41.71 -5.55 6.66
N GLU A 61 42.95 -5.45 6.16
CA GLU A 61 43.84 -4.29 6.29
C GLU A 61 43.30 -3.02 5.63
N GLN A 62 42.47 -3.20 4.59
CA GLN A 62 41.88 -2.12 3.82
C GLN A 62 40.49 -1.73 4.31
N ARG A 63 39.95 -2.36 5.35
CA ARG A 63 38.61 -2.09 5.88
C ARG A 63 38.63 -0.95 6.89
N THR A 64 37.58 -0.12 6.89
CA THR A 64 37.47 0.93 7.91
C THR A 64 37.12 0.31 9.26
N PRO A 65 37.88 0.59 10.33
CA PRO A 65 37.57 0.07 11.66
C PRO A 65 36.23 0.63 12.15
N THR A 66 35.60 -0.08 13.10
CA THR A 66 34.39 0.42 13.75
C THR A 66 34.66 1.77 14.43
N PRO A 67 33.86 2.82 14.17
CA PRO A 67 34.05 4.12 14.81
C PRO A 67 33.99 4.01 16.34
N ALA A 68 34.88 4.71 17.05
CA ALA A 68 34.98 4.62 18.51
C ALA A 68 33.69 5.02 19.25
N ALA A 69 32.87 5.88 18.64
CA ALA A 69 31.58 6.32 19.17
C ALA A 69 30.46 5.28 19.01
N MET A 70 30.65 4.21 18.24
CA MET A 70 29.69 3.11 18.12
C MET A 70 29.71 2.24 19.37
N ALA A 71 28.54 1.89 19.88
CA ALA A 71 28.35 0.92 20.95
C ALA A 71 28.40 -0.52 20.41
N SER A 72 27.93 -0.75 19.18
CA SER A 72 27.99 -2.05 18.52
C SER A 72 29.21 -2.19 17.63
N GLN A 73 29.83 -3.36 17.63
CA GLN A 73 30.86 -3.71 16.65
C GLN A 73 30.25 -3.90 15.26
N LEU A 74 30.87 -3.30 14.23
CA LEU A 74 30.47 -3.53 12.84
C LEU A 74 30.92 -4.93 12.39
N MET A 75 30.04 -5.60 11.65
CA MET A 75 30.36 -6.82 10.90
C MET A 75 31.37 -6.52 9.79
N GLU A 76 32.08 -7.52 9.29
CA GLU A 76 33.14 -7.31 8.28
C GLU A 76 32.62 -6.66 7.00
N HIS A 77 31.46 -7.08 6.51
CA HIS A 77 30.81 -6.44 5.36
C HIS A 77 30.45 -4.98 5.66
N GLN A 78 30.00 -4.67 6.87
CA GLN A 78 29.62 -3.29 7.24
C GLN A 78 30.85 -2.38 7.30
N LYS A 79 32.03 -2.91 7.62
CA LYS A 79 33.30 -2.17 7.57
C LYS A 79 33.72 -1.87 6.13
N ILE A 80 33.55 -2.83 5.21
CA ILE A 80 33.75 -2.64 3.77
C ILE A 80 32.77 -1.58 3.25
N ALA A 81 31.49 -1.69 3.64
CA ALA A 81 30.45 -0.74 3.29
C ALA A 81 30.78 0.68 3.77
N LEU A 82 31.20 0.83 5.03
CA LEU A 82 31.54 2.13 5.59
C LEU A 82 32.67 2.81 4.81
N LYS A 83 33.70 2.05 4.42
CA LYS A 83 34.76 2.57 3.54
C LYS A 83 34.19 3.08 2.22
N TRP A 84 33.42 2.22 1.55
CA TRP A 84 32.77 2.56 0.28
C TRP A 84 31.90 3.81 0.41
N LEU A 85 31.08 3.91 1.46
CA LEU A 85 30.22 5.06 1.74
C LEU A 85 31.02 6.36 1.87
N ILE A 86 32.15 6.33 2.61
CA ILE A 86 33.01 7.50 2.81
C ILE A 86 33.62 7.97 1.47
N GLU A 87 34.22 7.06 0.72
CA GLU A 87 34.81 7.33 -0.59
C GLU A 87 33.75 7.86 -1.58
N GLN A 88 32.55 7.28 -1.54
CA GLN A 88 31.46 7.63 -2.43
C GLN A 88 30.87 9.01 -2.15
N GLU A 89 30.84 9.45 -0.89
CA GLU A 89 30.50 10.84 -0.59
C GLU A 89 31.58 11.82 -1.06
N GLU A 90 32.85 11.40 -1.23
CA GLU A 90 33.90 12.26 -1.78
C GLU A 90 33.78 12.40 -3.29
N GLU A 91 33.67 11.27 -3.99
CA GLU A 91 33.66 11.20 -5.44
C GLU A 91 32.30 11.60 -6.04
N TRP A 92 31.22 10.96 -5.59
CA TRP A 92 29.88 11.08 -6.21
C TRP A 92 28.87 11.88 -5.40
N LYS A 93 29.25 12.33 -4.20
CA LYS A 93 28.37 12.99 -3.22
C LYS A 93 27.19 12.12 -2.77
N GLY A 94 27.35 10.79 -2.84
CA GLY A 94 26.34 9.82 -2.43
C GLY A 94 26.15 8.71 -3.45
N GLY A 95 25.12 7.88 -3.24
CA GLY A 95 24.89 6.69 -4.04
C GLY A 95 23.69 5.86 -3.56
N ILE A 96 23.65 4.61 -4.00
CA ILE A 96 22.60 3.64 -3.67
C ILE A 96 23.18 2.53 -2.79
N VAL A 97 22.58 2.29 -1.63
CA VAL A 97 22.84 1.10 -0.82
C VAL A 97 21.68 0.13 -1.05
N ALA A 98 21.94 -0.87 -1.88
CA ALA A 98 20.97 -1.84 -2.38
C ALA A 98 21.09 -3.22 -1.74
N ASP A 99 21.73 -3.33 -0.57
CA ASP A 99 21.91 -4.60 0.14
C ASP A 99 20.57 -5.26 0.50
N GLU A 100 20.57 -6.59 0.45
CA GLU A 100 19.41 -7.41 0.82
C GLU A 100 18.90 -7.07 2.23
N MET A 101 17.60 -7.25 2.44
CA MET A 101 16.97 -6.97 3.73
C MET A 101 17.60 -7.83 4.84
N GLY A 102 17.94 -7.20 5.96
CA GLY A 102 18.56 -7.89 7.10
C GLY A 102 20.09 -7.78 7.19
N LEU A 103 20.77 -7.20 6.20
CA LEU A 103 22.23 -6.99 6.25
C LEU A 103 22.68 -5.78 7.09
N GLY A 104 21.74 -5.02 7.66
CA GLY A 104 22.05 -3.94 8.60
C GLY A 104 22.31 -2.58 7.96
N LYS A 105 21.66 -2.27 6.83
CA LYS A 105 21.69 -0.96 6.15
C LYS A 105 21.58 0.24 7.12
N THR A 106 20.65 0.20 8.07
CA THR A 106 20.49 1.26 9.09
C THR A 106 21.77 1.46 9.93
N VAL A 107 22.45 0.38 10.31
CA VAL A 107 23.70 0.42 11.06
C VAL A 107 24.83 1.04 10.22
N GLU A 108 24.87 0.74 8.91
CA GLU A 108 25.83 1.33 7.97
C GLU A 108 25.61 2.83 7.78
N ALA A 109 24.34 3.26 7.72
CA ALA A 109 24.01 4.69 7.69
C ALA A 109 24.40 5.40 8.99
N ILE A 110 24.13 4.80 10.14
CA ILE A 110 24.52 5.36 11.45
C ILE A 110 26.05 5.46 11.56
N SER A 111 26.79 4.43 11.13
CA SER A 111 28.25 4.46 11.17
C SER A 111 28.83 5.53 10.25
N LEU A 112 28.22 5.78 9.08
CA LEU A 112 28.58 6.90 8.20
C LEU A 112 28.31 8.27 8.85
N ILE A 113 27.15 8.45 9.49
CA ILE A 113 26.78 9.71 10.16
C ILE A 113 27.84 10.10 11.20
N ILE A 114 28.32 9.13 11.95
CA ILE A 114 29.30 9.32 13.02
C ILE A 114 30.72 9.48 12.46
N SER A 115 31.07 8.71 11.43
CA SER A 115 32.42 8.76 10.84
C SER A 115 32.68 10.07 10.10
N ARG A 116 31.63 10.69 9.57
CA ARG A 116 31.73 11.93 8.82
C ARG A 116 30.67 12.94 9.25
N PRO A 117 30.85 13.60 10.41
CA PRO A 117 29.96 14.66 10.86
C PRO A 117 30.17 15.94 10.05
N ALA A 118 29.15 16.78 10.02
CA ALA A 118 29.24 18.10 9.39
C ALA A 118 30.20 19.02 10.15
N GLN A 119 31.04 19.74 9.40
CA GLN A 119 31.93 20.77 9.97
C GLN A 119 31.27 22.16 9.98
N ASP A 120 30.24 22.37 9.14
CA ASP A 120 29.51 23.64 9.03
C ASP A 120 28.31 23.65 10.00
N GLN A 121 28.15 24.74 10.76
CA GLN A 121 27.03 24.94 11.67
C GLN A 121 25.72 25.33 10.95
N ILE A 122 25.79 25.81 9.71
CA ILE A 122 24.61 26.20 8.92
C ILE A 122 23.97 24.97 8.26
N GLN A 123 24.81 24.07 7.75
CA GLN A 123 24.42 22.82 7.08
C GLN A 123 24.95 21.63 7.89
N LYS A 124 24.45 21.50 9.13
CA LYS A 124 24.90 20.47 10.08
C LYS A 124 24.09 19.17 10.00
N THR A 125 22.78 19.31 9.84
CA THR A 125 21.81 18.25 10.15
C THR A 125 21.70 17.21 9.05
N THR A 126 21.62 15.93 9.44
CA THR A 126 21.25 14.82 8.57
C THR A 126 19.74 14.62 8.59
N LEU A 127 19.09 14.63 7.43
CA LEU A 127 17.67 14.35 7.28
C LEU A 127 17.46 12.90 6.82
N VAL A 128 16.73 12.11 7.59
CA VAL A 128 16.30 10.77 7.25
C VAL A 128 14.83 10.82 6.86
N VAL A 129 14.50 10.37 5.65
CA VAL A 129 13.12 10.22 5.18
C VAL A 129 12.82 8.73 5.09
N ALA A 130 11.88 8.25 5.91
CA ALA A 130 11.54 6.84 6.00
C ALA A 130 10.01 6.64 5.97
N PRO A 131 9.52 5.42 5.69
CA PRO A 131 8.13 5.05 5.95
C PRO A 131 7.70 5.36 7.38
N VAL A 132 6.41 5.67 7.58
CA VAL A 132 5.85 6.03 8.89
C VAL A 132 6.19 4.99 9.97
N SER A 133 6.12 3.71 9.61
CA SER A 133 6.37 2.61 10.54
C SER A 133 7.82 2.52 11.03
N LEU A 134 8.78 3.08 10.27
CA LEU A 134 10.21 2.99 10.57
C LEU A 134 10.74 4.20 11.35
N MET A 135 9.98 5.29 11.50
CA MET A 135 10.48 6.52 12.14
C MET A 135 11.00 6.29 13.57
N TRP A 136 10.17 5.65 14.40
CA TRP A 136 10.51 5.36 15.79
C TRP A 136 11.62 4.31 15.90
N GLN A 137 11.71 3.41 14.91
CA GLN A 137 12.79 2.45 14.84
C GLN A 137 14.13 3.18 14.62
N TRP A 138 14.20 4.15 13.71
CA TRP A 138 15.40 4.96 13.49
C TRP A 138 15.87 5.66 14.77
N GLU A 139 14.97 6.30 15.52
CA GLU A 139 15.31 6.95 16.79
C GLU A 139 15.90 5.94 17.80
N LYS A 140 15.26 4.77 17.96
CA LYS A 140 15.72 3.71 18.86
C LYS A 140 17.06 3.13 18.42
N GLU A 141 17.26 2.87 17.13
CA GLU A 141 18.50 2.30 16.60
C GLU A 141 19.66 3.29 16.75
N ILE A 142 19.45 4.59 16.51
CA ILE A 142 20.47 5.62 16.77
C ILE A 142 20.84 5.64 18.26
N ALA A 143 19.86 5.59 19.16
CA ALA A 143 20.12 5.56 20.60
C ALA A 143 20.83 4.27 21.05
N ARG A 144 20.53 3.13 20.43
CA ARG A 144 21.11 1.82 20.74
C ARG A 144 22.54 1.67 20.25
N HIS A 145 22.84 2.12 19.04
CA HIS A 145 24.10 1.86 18.37
C HIS A 145 25.19 2.89 18.69
N ILE A 146 24.86 3.99 19.37
CA ILE A 146 25.79 5.06 19.73
C ILE A 146 26.04 5.05 21.24
N ARG A 147 27.31 5.17 21.64
CA ARG A 147 27.67 5.25 23.05
C ARG A 147 27.10 6.53 23.70
N PRO A 148 26.70 6.49 24.99
CA PRO A 148 26.09 7.64 25.67
C PRO A 148 26.92 8.93 25.60
N GLU A 149 28.25 8.84 25.61
CA GLU A 149 29.15 10.00 25.57
C GLU A 149 29.14 10.73 24.22
N HIS A 150 28.71 10.06 23.15
CA HIS A 150 28.67 10.57 21.78
C HIS A 150 27.24 10.71 21.25
N ARG A 151 26.25 10.76 22.16
CA ARG A 151 24.83 10.75 21.82
C ARG A 151 24.47 11.91 20.89
N LEU A 152 23.80 11.58 19.79
CA LEU A 152 23.25 12.55 18.84
C LEU A 152 21.92 13.10 19.33
N LYS A 153 21.65 14.38 19.03
CA LYS A 153 20.33 15.00 19.19
C LYS A 153 19.45 14.60 18.01
N VAL A 154 18.45 13.77 18.27
CA VAL A 154 17.50 13.25 17.27
C VAL A 154 16.13 13.87 17.48
N LEU A 155 15.44 14.24 16.39
CA LEU A 155 14.04 14.70 16.42
C LEU A 155 13.20 13.92 15.40
N VAL A 156 12.06 13.39 15.84
CA VAL A 156 11.05 12.80 14.95
C VAL A 156 10.04 13.87 14.51
N TYR A 157 10.21 14.35 13.28
CA TYR A 157 9.38 15.39 12.67
C TYR A 157 8.15 14.77 11.99
N HIS A 158 7.07 14.54 12.76
CA HIS A 158 5.84 13.94 12.21
C HIS A 158 4.53 14.45 12.80
N ASN A 159 4.43 14.76 14.09
CA ASN A 159 3.15 15.21 14.64
C ASN A 159 2.84 16.67 14.24
N LYS A 160 1.57 17.10 14.37
CA LYS A 160 1.14 18.44 13.92
C LYS A 160 1.81 19.60 14.67
N GLU A 161 2.26 19.37 15.90
CA GLU A 161 2.89 20.40 16.73
C GLU A 161 4.35 20.62 16.33
N VAL A 162 5.11 19.53 16.21
CA VAL A 162 6.50 19.53 15.74
C VAL A 162 6.59 20.01 14.29
N ARG A 163 5.55 19.81 13.48
CA ARG A 163 5.48 20.37 12.10
C ARG A 163 5.37 21.91 12.03
N LYS A 164 5.28 22.61 13.17
CA LYS A 164 5.36 24.08 13.22
C LYS A 164 6.79 24.59 13.43
N THR A 165 7.72 23.70 13.77
CA THR A 165 9.12 24.01 14.02
C THR A 165 9.77 24.60 12.77
N SER A 166 10.51 25.70 12.92
CA SER A 166 11.20 26.36 11.82
C SER A 166 12.50 25.64 11.46
N TYR A 167 13.01 25.87 10.25
CA TYR A 167 14.31 25.32 9.85
C TYR A 167 15.46 25.74 10.80
N ASP A 168 15.42 26.95 11.35
CA ASP A 168 16.43 27.43 12.30
C ASP A 168 16.50 26.63 13.60
N GLU A 169 15.37 26.07 14.03
CA GLU A 169 15.33 25.16 15.17
C GLU A 169 15.72 23.74 14.73
N LEU A 170 15.24 23.29 13.57
CA LEU A 170 15.59 21.98 13.00
C LEU A 170 17.11 21.80 12.84
N ARG A 171 17.84 22.83 12.39
CA ARG A 171 19.29 22.77 12.18
C ARG A 171 20.12 22.61 13.47
N THR A 172 19.49 22.75 14.65
CA THR A 172 20.15 22.54 15.95
C THR A 172 20.29 21.06 16.31
N TYR A 173 19.48 20.20 15.70
CA TYR A 173 19.53 18.75 15.85
C TYR A 173 20.59 18.14 14.92
N ASP A 174 21.17 17.02 15.32
CA ASP A 174 22.15 16.29 14.51
C ASP A 174 21.45 15.43 13.44
N VAL A 175 20.32 14.81 13.82
CA VAL A 175 19.51 13.97 12.94
C VAL A 175 18.03 14.33 13.07
N ILE A 176 17.36 14.46 11.93
CA ILE A 176 15.90 14.59 11.87
C ILE A 176 15.34 13.41 11.10
N VAL A 177 14.31 12.77 11.66
CA VAL A 177 13.58 11.68 11.01
C VAL A 177 12.20 12.17 10.61
N THR A 178 11.84 12.04 9.34
CA THR A 178 10.54 12.43 8.78
C THR A 178 10.01 11.36 7.84
N THR A 179 8.86 11.62 7.21
CA THR A 179 8.17 10.69 6.31
C THR A 179 7.98 11.26 4.92
N TYR A 180 7.90 10.36 3.93
CA TYR A 180 7.56 10.73 2.56
C TYR A 180 6.26 11.55 2.47
N GLY A 181 5.21 11.16 3.21
CA GLY A 181 3.95 11.90 3.23
C GLY A 181 4.06 13.31 3.86
N THR A 182 4.91 13.48 4.88
CA THR A 182 5.17 14.82 5.46
C THR A 182 5.92 15.71 4.47
N LEU A 183 6.92 15.14 3.80
CA LEU A 183 7.68 15.83 2.76
C LEU A 183 6.77 16.23 1.58
N ALA A 184 5.90 15.33 1.13
CA ALA A 184 4.91 15.60 0.08
C ALA A 184 3.91 16.69 0.50
N SER A 185 3.45 16.68 1.77
CA SER A 185 2.57 17.71 2.31
C SER A 185 3.20 19.10 2.31
N GLU A 186 4.49 19.21 2.66
CA GLU A 186 5.22 20.47 2.57
C GLU A 186 5.42 20.94 1.13
N TYR A 187 5.67 20.00 0.21
CA TYR A 187 5.81 20.32 -1.21
C TYR A 187 4.50 20.83 -1.82
N LYS A 188 3.34 20.22 -1.49
CA LYS A 188 2.02 20.73 -1.92
C LYS A 188 1.75 22.15 -1.43
N LYS A 189 2.31 22.55 -0.28
CA LYS A 189 2.22 23.94 0.23
C LYS A 189 3.23 24.89 -0.41
N LYS A 190 4.28 24.36 -1.02
CA LYS A 190 5.31 25.10 -1.76
C LYS A 190 4.81 25.56 -3.11
N ILE A 191 3.92 24.79 -3.72
CA ILE A 191 3.34 25.07 -5.02
C ILE A 191 1.93 25.61 -4.77
N ASP A 192 1.66 26.86 -5.17
CA ASP A 192 0.30 27.39 -5.14
C ASP A 192 -0.60 26.74 -6.21
N ALA A 193 -1.90 27.00 -6.18
CA ALA A 193 -2.87 26.46 -7.14
C ALA A 193 -2.59 26.83 -8.62
N THR A 194 -1.64 27.75 -8.87
CA THR A 194 -1.20 28.19 -10.20
C THR A 194 0.16 27.61 -10.60
N GLY A 195 0.75 26.74 -9.79
CA GLY A 195 2.06 26.13 -10.04
C GLY A 195 3.25 27.02 -9.65
N ARG A 196 3.04 28.17 -8.99
CA ARG A 196 4.10 29.10 -8.59
C ARG A 196 4.55 28.85 -7.16
N PHE A 197 5.79 29.23 -6.84
CA PHE A 197 6.35 29.08 -5.51
C PHE A 197 5.65 30.00 -4.50
N ALA A 198 4.83 29.43 -3.63
CA ALA A 198 4.20 30.16 -2.53
C ALA A 198 5.26 30.53 -1.48
N ASN A 199 5.19 31.76 -0.94
CA ASN A 199 6.03 32.27 0.16
C ASN A 199 5.71 31.60 1.52
N ALA A 200 5.42 30.31 1.53
CA ALA A 200 5.18 29.56 2.75
C ALA A 200 6.52 29.19 3.40
N LYS A 201 6.65 29.48 4.70
CA LYS A 201 7.78 29.05 5.54
C LYS A 201 7.75 27.52 5.71
N GLN A 202 8.21 26.77 4.70
CA GLN A 202 8.45 25.33 4.84
C GLN A 202 9.76 25.09 5.59
N ALA A 203 9.73 24.18 6.55
CA ALA A 203 10.92 23.86 7.33
C ALA A 203 11.84 22.88 6.58
N LEU A 204 11.27 21.94 5.81
CA LEU A 204 12.04 20.92 5.09
C LEU A 204 12.47 21.35 3.70
N LEU A 205 11.57 22.03 2.98
CA LEU A 205 11.71 22.38 1.56
C LEU A 205 11.85 23.89 1.29
N GLY A 206 12.02 24.68 2.35
CA GLY A 206 12.19 26.13 2.25
C GLY A 206 13.48 26.52 1.51
N PRO A 207 13.55 27.75 0.97
CA PRO A 207 14.73 28.23 0.23
C PRO A 207 16.01 28.24 1.07
N ASN A 208 15.88 28.35 2.40
CA ASN A 208 17.00 28.36 3.35
C ASN A 208 17.27 26.98 3.95
N SER A 209 16.44 25.98 3.67
CA SER A 209 16.55 24.63 4.26
C SER A 209 17.67 23.84 3.58
N LYS A 210 18.87 23.83 4.18
CA LYS A 210 20.08 23.20 3.63
C LYS A 210 20.53 22.01 4.48
N TRP A 211 20.39 20.81 3.95
CA TRP A 211 20.70 19.57 4.67
C TRP A 211 22.14 19.11 4.42
N TYR A 212 22.86 18.65 5.45
CA TYR A 212 24.20 18.09 5.25
C TYR A 212 24.15 16.81 4.42
N ARG A 213 23.26 15.92 4.83
CA ARG A 213 23.04 14.62 4.23
C ARG A 213 21.55 14.35 4.24
N VAL A 214 21.02 13.82 3.13
CA VAL A 214 19.67 13.27 3.07
C VAL A 214 19.79 11.78 2.81
N ILE A 215 19.13 10.99 3.66
CA ILE A 215 19.03 9.55 3.53
C ILE A 215 17.57 9.20 3.27
N LEU A 216 17.29 8.62 2.11
CA LEU A 216 15.99 8.04 1.78
C LEU A 216 16.01 6.57 2.13
N ASP A 217 15.33 6.18 3.20
CA ASP A 217 15.17 4.78 3.58
C ASP A 217 13.92 4.19 2.92
N GLU A 218 14.02 2.96 2.43
CA GLU A 218 13.08 2.36 1.49
C GLU A 218 12.82 3.26 0.26
N ALA A 219 13.91 3.69 -0.39
CA ALA A 219 13.90 4.63 -1.52
C ALA A 219 13.03 4.20 -2.72
N HIS A 220 12.56 2.96 -2.78
CA HIS A 220 11.56 2.53 -3.75
C HIS A 220 10.23 3.32 -3.64
N ASN A 221 9.99 4.03 -2.53
CA ASN A 221 8.86 4.96 -2.37
C ASN A 221 8.88 6.14 -3.37
N ILE A 222 10.03 6.47 -3.98
CA ILE A 222 10.14 7.55 -4.98
C ILE A 222 10.27 7.04 -6.43
N LYS A 223 9.99 5.75 -6.67
CA LYS A 223 10.12 5.08 -7.98
C LYS A 223 9.32 5.76 -9.10
N ASN A 224 8.11 6.26 -8.79
CA ASN A 224 7.29 6.97 -9.77
C ASN A 224 7.65 8.45 -9.76
N LYS A 225 8.19 8.94 -10.88
CA LYS A 225 8.65 10.31 -11.04
C LYS A 225 7.55 11.37 -10.88
N ASP A 226 6.31 11.00 -11.14
CA ASP A 226 5.18 11.93 -11.21
C ASP A 226 4.53 12.17 -9.85
N THR A 227 4.74 11.25 -8.90
CA THR A 227 4.29 11.39 -7.51
C THR A 227 4.82 12.67 -6.89
N VAL A 228 4.00 13.29 -6.03
CA VAL A 228 4.39 14.45 -5.23
C VAL A 228 5.58 14.12 -4.34
N SER A 229 5.61 12.94 -3.72
CA SER A 229 6.70 12.47 -2.86
C SER A 229 8.04 12.42 -3.61
N SER A 230 8.06 11.90 -4.85
CA SER A 230 9.29 11.84 -5.65
C SER A 230 9.77 13.22 -6.10
N LYS A 231 8.84 14.11 -6.48
CA LYS A 231 9.15 15.51 -6.80
C LYS A 231 9.70 16.26 -5.57
N ALA A 232 9.08 16.07 -4.42
CA ALA A 232 9.49 16.68 -3.16
C ALA A 232 10.88 16.21 -2.70
N ALA A 233 11.17 14.90 -2.81
CA ALA A 233 12.50 14.37 -2.51
C ALA A 233 13.59 14.97 -3.41
N ALA A 234 13.33 15.08 -4.72
CA ALA A 234 14.27 15.66 -5.67
C ALA A 234 14.56 17.16 -5.41
N ASP A 235 13.60 17.87 -4.80
CA ASP A 235 13.67 19.30 -4.49
C ASP A 235 14.38 19.63 -3.17
N LEU A 236 14.71 18.62 -2.36
CA LEU A 236 15.55 18.82 -1.18
C LEU A 236 16.92 19.37 -1.56
N VAL A 237 17.33 20.45 -0.87
CA VAL A 237 18.68 21.03 -1.00
C VAL A 237 19.60 20.35 0.00
N THR A 238 20.54 19.56 -0.51
CA THR A 238 21.47 18.78 0.33
C THR A 238 22.85 18.65 -0.32
N LYS A 239 23.89 18.46 0.50
CA LYS A 239 25.26 18.20 0.04
C LYS A 239 25.48 16.73 -0.31
N TYR A 240 24.99 15.80 0.52
CA TYR A 240 25.09 14.35 0.28
C TYR A 240 23.71 13.69 0.13
N ARG A 241 23.60 12.70 -0.76
CA ARG A 241 22.33 12.07 -1.16
C ARG A 241 22.44 10.54 -1.16
N TRP A 242 21.72 9.89 -0.26
CA TRP A 242 21.72 8.44 -0.13
C TRP A 242 20.34 7.85 -0.39
N CYS A 243 20.30 6.85 -1.27
CA CYS A 243 19.13 5.99 -1.46
C CYS A 243 19.41 4.64 -0.82
N MET A 244 18.61 4.23 0.16
CA MET A 244 18.73 2.95 0.83
C MET A 244 17.47 2.14 0.54
N THR A 245 17.61 0.96 -0.07
CA THR A 245 16.46 0.12 -0.43
C THR A 245 16.93 -1.29 -0.71
N GLY A 246 16.28 -2.32 -0.17
CA GLY A 246 16.62 -3.71 -0.54
C GLY A 246 16.27 -4.05 -2.00
N THR A 247 15.40 -3.24 -2.61
CA THR A 247 14.84 -3.49 -3.94
C THR A 247 14.91 -2.19 -4.74
N PRO A 248 16.06 -1.89 -5.38
CA PRO A 248 16.26 -0.62 -6.09
C PRO A 248 15.35 -0.46 -7.30
N MET A 249 14.93 -1.58 -7.90
CA MET A 249 13.98 -1.68 -8.99
C MET A 249 13.04 -2.84 -8.68
N MET A 250 11.75 -2.69 -9.00
CA MET A 250 10.71 -3.69 -8.69
C MET A 250 9.91 -4.12 -9.91
N ASN A 251 9.46 -3.17 -10.75
CA ASN A 251 8.63 -3.50 -11.92
C ASN A 251 9.28 -3.15 -13.26
N SER A 252 10.19 -2.18 -13.27
CA SER A 252 10.79 -1.68 -14.51
C SER A 252 12.11 -0.98 -14.22
N LEU A 253 13.05 -1.08 -15.17
CA LEU A 253 14.29 -0.31 -15.14
C LEU A 253 14.07 1.21 -15.21
N LEU A 254 12.89 1.67 -15.65
CA LEU A 254 12.55 3.10 -15.62
C LEU A 254 12.38 3.64 -14.19
N GLU A 255 12.13 2.77 -13.20
CA GLU A 255 12.04 3.16 -11.78
C GLU A 255 13.37 3.74 -11.26
N LEU A 256 14.50 3.35 -11.87
CA LEU A 256 15.83 3.88 -11.57
C LEU A 256 15.90 5.41 -11.74
N PHE A 257 15.09 5.98 -12.63
CA PHE A 257 15.06 7.42 -12.86
C PHE A 257 14.71 8.20 -11.57
N GLY A 258 13.80 7.68 -10.74
CA GLY A 258 13.44 8.31 -9.47
C GLY A 258 14.65 8.48 -8.56
N LEU A 259 15.43 7.41 -8.40
CA LEU A 259 16.65 7.38 -7.59
C LEU A 259 17.73 8.31 -8.16
N VAL A 260 17.98 8.21 -9.46
CA VAL A 260 19.02 8.98 -10.17
C VAL A 260 18.70 10.48 -10.18
N ARG A 261 17.42 10.84 -10.39
CA ARG A 261 16.93 12.22 -10.28
C ARG A 261 17.11 12.78 -8.88
N PHE A 262 16.81 11.99 -7.84
CA PHE A 262 17.06 12.42 -6.46
C PHE A 262 18.54 12.65 -6.21
N MET A 263 19.42 11.72 -6.61
CA MET A 263 20.86 11.81 -6.40
C MET A 263 21.52 12.93 -7.21
N ARG A 264 20.90 13.38 -8.30
CA ARG A 264 21.44 14.38 -9.25
C ARG A 264 22.74 13.93 -9.92
N ILE A 265 22.86 12.63 -10.17
CA ILE A 265 24.01 12.01 -10.83
C ILE A 265 23.63 11.73 -12.28
N ASN A 266 24.31 12.34 -13.26
CA ASN A 266 24.17 11.91 -14.64
C ASN A 266 24.99 10.64 -14.85
N LEU A 267 24.31 9.49 -14.96
CA LEU A 267 24.99 8.21 -15.20
C LEU A 267 25.78 8.24 -16.51
N SER A 268 25.21 8.86 -17.54
CA SER A 268 25.86 9.09 -18.83
C SER A 268 25.11 10.20 -19.59
N THR A 269 25.64 10.60 -20.75
CA THR A 269 24.93 11.52 -21.66
C THR A 269 23.61 10.94 -22.18
N TRP A 270 23.46 9.61 -22.21
CA TRP A 270 22.26 8.90 -22.67
C TRP A 270 21.36 8.40 -21.54
N LEU A 271 21.77 8.58 -20.29
CA LEU A 271 20.98 8.36 -19.07
C LEU A 271 21.06 9.59 -18.14
N PRO A 272 20.54 10.75 -18.59
CA PRO A 272 20.55 11.96 -17.77
C PRO A 272 19.56 11.87 -16.62
N CYS A 273 19.91 12.45 -15.48
CA CYS A 273 19.01 12.56 -14.33
C CYS A 273 17.97 13.70 -14.47
N SER A 274 18.21 14.61 -15.41
CA SER A 274 17.41 15.82 -15.62
C SER A 274 16.34 15.69 -16.72
N ASP A 275 16.45 14.71 -17.62
CA ASP A 275 15.49 14.48 -18.70
C ASP A 275 15.04 13.01 -18.76
N PHE A 276 13.79 12.80 -18.39
CA PHE A 276 13.18 11.48 -18.41
C PHE A 276 13.06 10.89 -19.82
N ASN A 277 12.83 11.71 -20.85
CA ASN A 277 12.61 11.18 -22.19
C ASN A 277 13.89 10.57 -22.76
N THR A 278 15.00 11.28 -22.64
CA THR A 278 16.32 10.73 -23.00
C THR A 278 16.66 9.51 -22.16
N PHE A 279 16.45 9.56 -20.84
CA PHE A 279 16.66 8.41 -19.95
C PHE A 279 15.84 7.18 -20.38
N LYS A 280 14.56 7.37 -20.69
CA LYS A 280 13.65 6.33 -21.15
C LYS A 280 14.14 5.68 -22.43
N VAL A 281 14.56 6.47 -23.42
CA VAL A 281 15.12 5.95 -24.68
C VAL A 281 16.41 5.16 -24.40
N GLY A 282 17.26 5.65 -23.49
CA GLY A 282 18.46 4.94 -23.05
C GLY A 282 18.16 3.56 -22.45
N ILE A 283 17.21 3.49 -21.52
CA ILE A 283 16.78 2.23 -20.91
C ILE A 283 16.16 1.28 -21.94
N GLN A 284 15.33 1.79 -22.87
CA GLN A 284 14.76 0.96 -23.93
C GLN A 284 15.85 0.36 -24.84
N ARG A 285 16.92 1.12 -25.10
CA ARG A 285 18.10 0.60 -25.81
C ARG A 285 18.82 -0.47 -24.99
N ALA A 286 19.05 -0.25 -23.70
CA ALA A 286 19.67 -1.23 -22.82
C ALA A 286 18.90 -2.57 -22.78
N ILE A 287 17.56 -2.53 -22.71
CA ILE A 287 16.73 -3.74 -22.75
C ILE A 287 16.88 -4.50 -24.08
N THR A 288 16.96 -3.77 -25.19
CA THR A 288 17.02 -4.38 -26.54
C THR A 288 18.42 -4.77 -26.99
N ARG A 289 19.47 -4.13 -26.44
CA ARG A 289 20.87 -4.28 -26.85
C ARG A 289 21.75 -4.73 -25.68
N PRO A 290 22.34 -5.93 -25.73
CA PRO A 290 23.19 -6.44 -24.65
C PRO A 290 24.37 -5.53 -24.28
N GLU A 291 24.99 -4.85 -25.26
CA GLU A 291 26.09 -3.92 -25.02
C GLU A 291 25.68 -2.74 -24.14
N ASP A 292 24.50 -2.17 -24.38
CA ASP A 292 23.98 -1.05 -23.61
C ASP A 292 23.53 -1.51 -22.20
N MET A 293 23.09 -2.76 -22.07
CA MET A 293 22.84 -3.38 -20.75
C MET A 293 24.14 -3.54 -19.95
N GLN A 294 25.22 -4.02 -20.58
CA GLN A 294 26.53 -4.16 -19.91
C GLN A 294 27.05 -2.79 -19.45
N ARG A 295 26.89 -1.74 -20.27
CA ARG A 295 27.21 -0.36 -19.86
C ARG A 295 26.38 0.09 -18.66
N LEU A 296 25.09 -0.21 -18.65
CA LEU A 296 24.22 0.10 -17.50
C LEU A 296 24.69 -0.62 -16.24
N GLN A 297 25.06 -1.90 -16.32
CA GLN A 297 25.59 -2.67 -15.19
C GLN A 297 26.88 -2.05 -14.62
N VAL A 298 27.83 -1.64 -15.47
CA VAL A 298 29.07 -0.97 -15.04
C VAL A 298 28.75 0.34 -14.31
N LEU A 299 27.83 1.14 -14.85
CA LEU A 299 27.41 2.39 -14.22
C LEU A 299 26.73 2.14 -12.87
N LEU A 300 25.86 1.13 -12.78
CA LEU A 300 25.24 0.73 -11.53
C LEU A 300 26.27 0.26 -10.51
N LYS A 301 27.20 -0.62 -10.85
CA LYS A 301 28.26 -1.08 -9.92
C LYS A 301 29.12 0.07 -9.37
N LYS A 302 29.26 1.17 -10.11
CA LYS A 302 29.98 2.36 -9.61
C LYS A 302 29.20 3.17 -8.58
N ILE A 303 27.88 3.31 -8.77
CA ILE A 303 27.05 4.16 -7.92
C ILE A 303 26.26 3.40 -6.84
N MET A 304 26.23 2.08 -6.92
CA MET A 304 25.41 1.22 -6.08
C MET A 304 26.26 0.11 -5.45
N LEU A 305 26.15 -0.01 -4.13
CA LEU A 305 26.62 -1.15 -3.36
C LEU A 305 25.47 -2.14 -3.20
N ARG A 306 25.65 -3.40 -3.61
CA ARG A 306 24.63 -4.44 -3.51
C ARG A 306 25.24 -5.78 -3.10
N ARG A 307 24.86 -6.27 -1.92
CA ARG A 307 25.21 -7.60 -1.42
C ARG A 307 23.96 -8.40 -1.07
N LEU A 308 24.07 -9.71 -1.26
CA LEU A 308 23.05 -10.69 -0.94
C LEU A 308 23.46 -11.45 0.33
N LYS A 309 22.52 -12.11 1.00
CA LYS A 309 22.81 -12.98 2.15
C LYS A 309 23.77 -14.11 1.78
N THR A 310 23.79 -14.51 0.52
CA THR A 310 24.66 -15.53 -0.08
C THR A 310 26.03 -14.99 -0.51
N THR A 311 26.27 -13.68 -0.47
CA THR A 311 27.57 -13.09 -0.81
C THR A 311 28.65 -13.68 0.11
N ILE A 312 29.81 -14.01 -0.47
CA ILE A 312 30.95 -14.58 0.26
C ILE A 312 31.94 -13.45 0.55
N ILE A 313 32.37 -13.33 1.80
CA ILE A 313 33.41 -12.40 2.25
C ILE A 313 34.36 -13.18 3.14
N ASP A 314 35.68 -13.06 2.92
CA ASP A 314 36.70 -13.85 3.62
C ASP A 314 36.47 -15.38 3.50
N GLY A 315 35.93 -15.85 2.37
CA GLY A 315 35.63 -17.26 2.14
C GLY A 315 34.45 -17.81 2.97
N LYS A 316 33.70 -16.95 3.67
CA LYS A 316 32.49 -17.32 4.42
C LYS A 316 31.27 -16.61 3.85
N GLN A 317 30.12 -17.30 3.83
CA GLN A 317 28.85 -16.66 3.47
C GLN A 317 28.51 -15.58 4.51
N LEU A 318 28.01 -14.46 4.01
CA LEU A 318 27.75 -13.26 4.78
C LEU A 318 26.76 -13.48 5.92
N CYS A 319 25.74 -14.29 5.67
CA CYS A 319 24.67 -14.55 6.60
C CYS A 319 24.48 -16.06 6.75
N ASP A 320 25.03 -16.63 7.82
CA ASP A 320 24.82 -18.03 8.21
C ASP A 320 23.48 -18.18 8.93
N ILE A 321 22.39 -17.97 8.18
CA ILE A 321 21.05 -18.34 8.61
C ILE A 321 20.62 -19.62 7.90
N PRO A 322 19.84 -20.49 8.55
CA PRO A 322 19.30 -21.66 7.88
C PRO A 322 18.57 -21.28 6.60
N PRO A 323 18.64 -22.10 5.54
CA PRO A 323 18.01 -21.78 4.27
C PRO A 323 16.50 -21.61 4.42
N LYS A 324 15.89 -20.90 3.46
CA LYS A 324 14.44 -20.92 3.26
C LYS A 324 14.07 -21.96 2.21
N GLU A 325 13.04 -22.74 2.48
CA GLU A 325 12.48 -23.72 1.54
C GLU A 325 11.11 -23.23 1.05
N ILE A 326 10.97 -23.01 -0.26
CA ILE A 326 9.70 -22.61 -0.86
C ILE A 326 8.99 -23.85 -1.39
N LYS A 327 7.81 -24.15 -0.84
CA LYS A 327 6.90 -25.21 -1.25
C LYS A 327 5.67 -24.60 -1.89
N THR A 328 5.49 -24.83 -3.17
CA THR A 328 4.26 -24.47 -3.88
C THR A 328 3.24 -25.58 -3.70
N HIS A 329 2.05 -25.22 -3.22
CA HIS A 329 0.89 -26.09 -3.05
C HIS A 329 -0.09 -25.78 -4.18
N PRO A 330 -0.22 -26.65 -5.19
CA PRO A 330 -1.25 -26.50 -6.21
C PRO A 330 -2.63 -26.67 -5.56
N ILE A 331 -3.50 -25.70 -5.80
CA ILE A 331 -4.87 -25.69 -5.29
C ILE A 331 -5.79 -26.09 -6.43
N ILE A 332 -6.39 -27.27 -6.26
CA ILE A 332 -7.43 -27.77 -7.16
C ILE A 332 -8.77 -27.25 -6.64
N LEU A 333 -9.44 -26.44 -7.45
CA LEU A 333 -10.80 -25.97 -7.14
C LEU A 333 -11.77 -27.15 -7.16
N THR A 334 -12.76 -27.11 -6.27
CA THR A 334 -13.91 -28.02 -6.36
C THR A 334 -14.69 -27.81 -7.66
N GLU A 335 -15.53 -28.76 -8.06
CA GLU A 335 -16.32 -28.65 -9.29
C GLU A 335 -17.19 -27.37 -9.31
N GLU A 336 -17.85 -27.04 -8.19
CA GLU A 336 -18.64 -25.80 -8.03
C GLU A 336 -17.76 -24.54 -8.17
N GLU A 337 -16.59 -24.51 -7.52
CA GLU A 337 -15.68 -23.36 -7.58
C GLU A 337 -15.08 -23.19 -8.98
N ARG A 338 -14.74 -24.30 -9.66
CA ARG A 338 -14.19 -24.30 -11.01
C ARG A 338 -15.22 -23.78 -12.01
N GLU A 339 -16.44 -24.29 -11.98
CA GLU A 339 -17.52 -23.81 -12.85
C GLU A 339 -17.79 -22.31 -12.63
N THR A 340 -17.81 -21.86 -11.36
CA THR A 340 -17.98 -20.44 -11.04
C THR A 340 -16.82 -19.61 -11.59
N TYR A 341 -15.59 -20.08 -11.44
CA TYR A 341 -14.39 -19.40 -11.93
C TYR A 341 -14.35 -19.32 -13.46
N ASP A 342 -14.59 -20.43 -14.16
CA ASP A 342 -14.54 -20.50 -15.63
C ASP A 342 -15.63 -19.61 -16.26
N ASN A 343 -16.86 -19.67 -15.73
CA ASN A 343 -17.95 -18.79 -16.15
C ASN A 343 -17.60 -17.31 -15.94
N PHE A 344 -16.94 -16.99 -14.81
CA PHE A 344 -16.50 -15.64 -14.51
C PHE A 344 -15.39 -15.18 -15.47
N GLU A 345 -14.37 -16.02 -15.68
CA GLU A 345 -13.25 -15.73 -16.59
C GLU A 345 -13.71 -15.54 -18.03
N ASP A 346 -14.57 -16.42 -18.55
CA ASP A 346 -15.10 -16.30 -19.89
C ASP A 346 -15.87 -15.01 -20.06
N LYS A 347 -16.67 -14.61 -19.06
CA LYS A 347 -17.33 -13.30 -19.11
C LYS A 347 -16.32 -12.15 -19.17
N MET A 348 -15.30 -12.18 -18.30
CA MET A 348 -14.28 -11.13 -18.27
C MET A 348 -13.56 -11.04 -19.63
N ARG A 349 -13.22 -12.17 -20.25
CA ARG A 349 -12.61 -12.23 -21.60
C ARG A 349 -13.47 -11.54 -22.65
N HIS A 350 -14.78 -11.79 -22.67
CA HIS A 350 -15.67 -11.15 -23.64
C HIS A 350 -15.72 -9.62 -23.47
N GLN A 351 -15.68 -9.14 -22.23
CA GLN A 351 -15.73 -7.70 -21.92
C GLN A 351 -14.41 -6.97 -22.21
N VAL A 352 -13.26 -7.65 -22.13
CA VAL A 352 -11.93 -7.08 -22.40
C VAL A 352 -11.82 -6.46 -23.80
N SER A 353 -12.50 -7.05 -24.79
CA SER A 353 -12.51 -6.54 -26.17
C SER A 353 -13.21 -5.18 -26.31
N LYS A 354 -14.15 -4.86 -25.41
CA LYS A 354 -14.95 -3.63 -25.41
C LYS A 354 -14.29 -2.51 -24.60
N ASP A 355 -13.38 -2.87 -23.68
CA ASP A 355 -12.75 -1.92 -22.78
C ASP A 355 -11.48 -1.30 -23.38
N MET A 356 -11.53 0.02 -23.60
CA MET A 356 -10.35 0.80 -23.96
C MET A 356 -9.55 1.27 -22.73
N ASN A 357 -10.16 1.25 -21.54
CA ASN A 357 -9.60 1.80 -20.30
C ASN A 357 -8.86 0.73 -19.46
N ASN A 358 -7.59 0.94 -19.19
CA ASN A 358 -6.77 0.04 -18.36
C ASN A 358 -7.29 -0.11 -16.92
N MET A 359 -7.92 0.93 -16.34
CA MET A 359 -8.44 0.84 -14.96
C MET A 359 -9.59 -0.15 -14.84
N ALA A 360 -10.48 -0.19 -15.83
CA ALA A 360 -11.55 -1.18 -15.90
C ALA A 360 -10.98 -2.60 -16.03
N LEU A 361 -9.92 -2.78 -16.83
CA LEU A 361 -9.24 -4.07 -16.97
C LEU A 361 -8.58 -4.53 -15.66
N PHE A 362 -7.92 -3.64 -14.92
CA PHE A 362 -7.31 -4.00 -13.63
C PHE A 362 -8.36 -4.39 -12.58
N SER A 363 -9.51 -3.70 -12.54
CA SER A 363 -10.62 -4.09 -11.67
C SER A 363 -11.13 -5.49 -11.99
N LYS A 364 -11.22 -5.86 -13.27
CA LYS A 364 -11.62 -7.22 -13.69
C LYS A 364 -10.59 -8.27 -13.28
N LEU A 365 -9.30 -8.02 -13.50
CA LEU A 365 -8.22 -8.90 -13.05
C LEU A 365 -8.21 -9.08 -11.52
N LEU A 366 -8.50 -8.00 -10.78
CA LEU A 366 -8.65 -8.02 -9.33
C LEU A 366 -9.73 -9.00 -8.89
N ARG A 367 -10.90 -8.97 -9.56
CA ARG A 367 -12.01 -9.87 -9.26
C ARG A 367 -11.68 -11.32 -9.60
N MET A 368 -10.98 -11.56 -10.72
CA MET A 368 -10.49 -12.89 -11.08
C MET A 368 -9.54 -13.45 -10.00
N ALA A 369 -8.68 -12.63 -9.41
CA ALA A 369 -7.81 -13.06 -8.32
C ALA A 369 -8.60 -13.36 -7.03
N GLN A 370 -9.59 -12.51 -6.70
CA GLN A 370 -10.43 -12.70 -5.52
C GLN A 370 -11.24 -14.00 -5.54
N ILE A 371 -11.76 -14.41 -6.69
CA ILE A 371 -12.53 -15.65 -6.80
C ILE A 371 -11.67 -16.90 -6.57
N CYS A 372 -10.37 -16.86 -6.92
CA CYS A 372 -9.42 -17.95 -6.64
C CYS A 372 -9.21 -18.18 -5.13
N ASP A 373 -9.34 -17.13 -4.32
CA ASP A 373 -9.22 -17.22 -2.86
C ASP A 373 -10.53 -17.67 -2.22
N HIS A 374 -11.60 -16.92 -2.49
CA HIS A 374 -12.93 -17.21 -1.95
C HIS A 374 -14.05 -16.41 -2.63
N LYS A 375 -15.15 -17.10 -2.99
CA LYS A 375 -16.36 -16.47 -3.55
C LYS A 375 -16.94 -15.27 -2.76
N PHE A 376 -16.80 -15.20 -1.43
CA PHE A 376 -17.32 -14.06 -0.68
C PHE A 376 -16.57 -12.75 -0.96
N LEU A 377 -15.33 -12.82 -1.46
CA LEU A 377 -14.54 -11.61 -1.76
C LEU A 377 -15.14 -10.80 -2.92
N ILE A 378 -15.85 -11.45 -3.83
CA ILE A 378 -16.59 -10.77 -4.91
C ILE A 378 -18.00 -10.37 -4.49
N MET A 379 -18.63 -11.12 -3.58
CA MET A 379 -20.00 -10.85 -3.09
C MET A 379 -20.04 -9.68 -2.07
N ASP A 380 -19.00 -9.51 -1.26
CA ASP A 380 -18.92 -8.56 -0.13
C ASP A 380 -18.53 -7.12 -0.54
N LEU A 381 -18.49 -6.84 -1.84
CA LEU A 381 -18.26 -5.49 -2.40
C LEU A 381 -19.43 -5.01 -3.26
N ALA A 382 -20.61 -5.62 -3.12
CA ALA A 382 -21.83 -5.06 -3.70
C ALA A 382 -21.97 -3.60 -3.26
N GLN A 383 -22.00 -2.70 -4.25
CA GLN A 383 -22.31 -1.26 -4.16
C GLN A 383 -23.25 -0.91 -2.99
N GLN A 384 -23.09 0.30 -2.42
CA GLN A 384 -24.21 0.93 -1.70
C GLN A 384 -25.46 0.78 -2.56
N ALA A 385 -26.41 -0.02 -2.10
CA ALA A 385 -27.60 -0.25 -2.89
C ALA A 385 -28.41 1.05 -2.79
N ALA A 386 -28.88 1.54 -3.93
CA ALA A 386 -29.83 2.66 -3.96
C ALA A 386 -31.04 2.43 -3.03
N THR A 387 -31.33 1.16 -2.74
CA THR A 387 -32.42 0.66 -1.90
C THR A 387 -32.11 0.65 -0.40
N ASP A 388 -30.91 1.00 0.06
CA ASP A 388 -30.48 0.93 1.48
C ASP A 388 -31.32 1.79 2.45
N SER A 389 -32.06 2.77 1.92
CA SER A 389 -32.95 3.65 2.69
C SER A 389 -34.40 3.17 2.81
N ILE A 390 -34.75 2.06 2.14
CA ILE A 390 -36.12 1.56 2.00
C ILE A 390 -36.27 0.25 2.78
N GLU A 391 -37.41 0.04 3.45
CA GLU A 391 -37.63 -1.19 4.23
C GLU A 391 -37.76 -2.44 3.34
N ASP A 392 -37.11 -3.55 3.74
CA ASP A 392 -37.13 -4.84 3.03
C ASP A 392 -38.54 -5.29 2.61
N LYS A 393 -39.54 -5.13 3.50
CA LYS A 393 -40.94 -5.49 3.22
C LYS A 393 -41.53 -4.69 2.07
N GLU A 394 -41.15 -3.42 1.98
CA GLU A 394 -41.64 -2.50 0.95
C GLU A 394 -41.01 -2.81 -0.40
N LEU A 395 -39.69 -3.10 -0.42
CA LEU A 395 -38.98 -3.56 -1.61
C LEU A 395 -39.59 -4.87 -2.15
N THR A 396 -39.84 -5.86 -1.28
CA THR A 396 -40.50 -7.11 -1.69
C THR A 396 -41.94 -6.88 -2.18
N ALA A 397 -42.70 -5.99 -1.55
CA ALA A 397 -44.05 -5.65 -2.03
C ALA A 397 -44.02 -5.02 -3.42
N ARG A 398 -43.07 -4.13 -3.69
CA ARG A 398 -42.86 -3.52 -5.02
C ARG A 398 -42.46 -4.54 -6.06
N ALA A 399 -41.57 -5.48 -5.70
CA ALA A 399 -41.21 -6.59 -6.57
C ALA A 399 -42.41 -7.50 -6.89
N ARG A 400 -43.27 -7.82 -5.90
CA ARG A 400 -44.50 -8.62 -6.11
C ARG A 400 -45.50 -7.96 -7.06
N ASN A 401 -45.51 -6.63 -7.10
CA ASN A 401 -46.41 -5.84 -7.94
C ASN A 401 -45.91 -5.66 -9.39
N LEU A 402 -44.78 -6.24 -9.77
CA LEU A 402 -44.31 -6.25 -11.17
C LEU A 402 -45.25 -7.09 -12.05
N GLU A 403 -45.50 -6.63 -13.28
CA GLU A 403 -46.36 -7.36 -14.20
C GLU A 403 -45.76 -8.73 -14.58
N PRO A 404 -46.59 -9.78 -14.81
CA PRO A 404 -46.11 -11.13 -15.12
C PRO A 404 -45.15 -11.21 -16.33
N ALA A 405 -45.37 -10.37 -17.35
CA ALA A 405 -44.49 -10.29 -18.51
C ALA A 405 -43.09 -9.73 -18.16
N VAL A 406 -43.03 -8.75 -17.25
CA VAL A 406 -41.77 -8.17 -16.75
C VAL A 406 -41.05 -9.19 -15.87
N VAL A 407 -41.77 -9.90 -15.00
CA VAL A 407 -41.21 -10.96 -14.15
C VAL A 407 -40.60 -12.06 -15.02
N SER A 408 -41.31 -12.56 -16.04
CA SER A 408 -40.78 -13.58 -16.95
C SER A 408 -39.53 -13.13 -17.69
N ARG A 409 -39.48 -11.86 -18.12
CA ARG A 409 -38.30 -11.26 -18.75
C ARG A 409 -37.12 -11.18 -17.78
N LEU A 410 -37.35 -10.67 -16.57
CA LEU A 410 -36.32 -10.52 -15.54
C LEU A 410 -35.74 -11.88 -15.12
N LYS A 411 -36.56 -12.92 -14.97
CA LYS A 411 -36.08 -14.28 -14.68
C LYS A 411 -35.08 -14.76 -15.74
N GLY A 412 -35.38 -14.62 -17.03
CA GLY A 412 -34.45 -14.98 -18.10
C GLY A 412 -33.19 -14.10 -18.14
N VAL A 413 -33.34 -12.80 -17.87
CA VAL A 413 -32.21 -11.85 -17.88
C VAL A 413 -31.29 -12.03 -16.68
N PHE A 414 -31.78 -12.54 -15.55
CA PHE A 414 -30.97 -12.78 -14.35
C PHE A 414 -30.42 -14.20 -14.24
N GLN A 415 -31.00 -15.16 -14.98
CA GLN A 415 -30.36 -16.45 -15.26
C GLN A 415 -29.14 -16.29 -16.17
N THR A 416 -29.11 -15.22 -16.96
CA THR A 416 -27.92 -14.75 -17.65
C THR A 416 -27.25 -13.67 -16.81
N MET A 417 -25.94 -13.54 -16.87
CA MET A 417 -25.21 -12.73 -15.90
C MET A 417 -25.43 -11.22 -16.20
N PRO A 418 -26.32 -10.50 -15.47
CA PRO A 418 -26.99 -9.28 -15.94
C PRO A 418 -26.03 -8.08 -16.07
N GLU A 419 -26.17 -7.26 -17.11
CA GLU A 419 -25.35 -6.05 -17.34
C GLU A 419 -26.12 -4.78 -16.96
N CYS A 420 -25.46 -3.85 -16.27
CA CYS A 420 -25.97 -2.52 -16.01
C CYS A 420 -26.16 -1.76 -17.33
N PHE A 421 -27.36 -1.19 -17.56
CA PHE A 421 -27.65 -0.45 -18.78
C PHE A 421 -26.78 0.81 -19.01
N TYR A 422 -26.17 1.36 -17.95
CA TYR A 422 -25.42 2.62 -18.05
C TYR A 422 -23.89 2.44 -18.14
N CYS A 423 -23.32 1.52 -17.36
CA CYS A 423 -21.88 1.30 -17.34
C CYS A 423 -21.47 -0.05 -17.91
N SER A 424 -22.43 -0.91 -18.28
CA SER A 424 -22.18 -2.28 -18.75
C SER A 424 -21.42 -3.17 -17.74
N ASP A 425 -21.24 -2.71 -16.49
CA ASP A 425 -20.75 -3.55 -15.40
C ASP A 425 -21.79 -4.58 -14.99
N VAL A 426 -21.36 -5.58 -14.25
CA VAL A 426 -22.22 -6.64 -13.72
C VAL A 426 -22.59 -6.28 -12.29
N PRO A 427 -23.77 -5.68 -12.04
CA PRO A 427 -24.17 -5.35 -10.69
C PRO A 427 -24.37 -6.62 -9.87
N VAL A 428 -23.81 -6.66 -8.67
CA VAL A 428 -24.01 -7.77 -7.71
C VAL A 428 -25.46 -7.81 -7.21
N ASN A 429 -26.06 -6.64 -7.01
CA ASN A 429 -27.48 -6.47 -6.70
C ASN A 429 -28.05 -5.29 -7.52
N PRO A 430 -28.51 -5.53 -8.76
CA PRO A 430 -29.04 -4.45 -9.60
C PRO A 430 -30.25 -3.78 -8.96
N THR A 431 -30.30 -2.45 -9.07
CA THR A 431 -31.49 -1.65 -8.76
C THR A 431 -32.47 -1.75 -9.93
N ILE A 432 -33.65 -2.27 -9.68
CA ILE A 432 -34.72 -2.52 -10.65
C ILE A 432 -35.74 -1.39 -10.58
N PHE A 433 -36.04 -0.78 -11.72
CA PHE A 433 -37.05 0.27 -11.87
C PHE A 433 -38.45 -0.31 -11.95
N VAL A 434 -39.36 0.24 -11.17
CA VAL A 434 -40.78 -0.16 -11.15
C VAL A 434 -41.58 0.89 -11.92
N PRO A 435 -42.49 0.51 -12.84
CA PRO A 435 -42.94 -0.86 -13.15
C PRO A 435 -42.21 -1.54 -14.33
N CYS A 436 -41.34 -0.83 -15.06
CA CYS A 436 -40.83 -1.34 -16.35
C CYS A 436 -39.86 -2.54 -16.23
N GLY A 437 -39.20 -2.71 -15.09
CA GLY A 437 -38.24 -3.79 -14.84
C GLY A 437 -36.88 -3.63 -15.51
N HIS A 438 -36.54 -2.44 -16.03
CA HIS A 438 -35.15 -2.13 -16.40
C HIS A 438 -34.31 -1.90 -15.14
N PHE A 439 -32.98 -2.10 -15.21
CA PHE A 439 -32.14 -2.06 -14.01
C PHE A 439 -30.74 -1.51 -14.23
N CYS A 440 -30.09 -1.04 -13.17
CA CYS A 440 -28.69 -0.59 -13.22
C CYS A 440 -27.94 -0.91 -11.93
N CYS A 441 -26.62 -0.66 -11.91
CA CYS A 441 -25.83 -0.73 -10.68
C CYS A 441 -26.18 0.45 -9.75
N GLY A 442 -25.99 0.25 -8.44
CA GLY A 442 -26.31 1.26 -7.42
C GLY A 442 -25.59 2.59 -7.64
N ASP A 443 -24.34 2.57 -8.11
CA ASP A 443 -23.57 3.80 -8.37
C ASP A 443 -24.12 4.59 -9.55
N CYS A 444 -24.49 3.91 -10.64
CA CYS A 444 -25.11 4.57 -11.79
C CYS A 444 -26.47 5.16 -11.43
N PHE A 445 -27.22 4.48 -10.56
CA PHE A 445 -28.47 5.02 -10.03
C PHE A 445 -28.23 6.29 -9.21
N LEU A 446 -27.34 6.22 -8.21
CA LEU A 446 -27.05 7.33 -7.30
C LEU A 446 -26.49 8.55 -8.04
N LYS A 447 -25.56 8.34 -8.98
CA LYS A 447 -25.04 9.41 -9.85
C LYS A 447 -26.12 10.07 -10.70
N GLY A 448 -27.11 9.29 -11.16
CA GLY A 448 -28.26 9.81 -11.90
C GLY A 448 -29.22 10.62 -11.04
N THR A 449 -29.29 10.37 -9.73
CA THR A 449 -30.19 11.07 -8.80
C THR A 449 -29.57 12.29 -8.09
N ASP A 450 -28.25 12.37 -7.95
CA ASP A 450 -27.57 13.38 -7.10
C ASP A 450 -27.04 14.64 -7.84
N SER A 451 -27.02 14.70 -9.18
CA SER A 451 -26.44 15.85 -9.90
C SER A 451 -27.45 16.98 -10.17
N GLU A 452 -27.04 18.25 -10.00
CA GLU A 452 -27.83 19.44 -10.39
C GLU A 452 -28.09 19.51 -11.91
N GLN A 453 -27.41 18.68 -12.70
CA GLN A 453 -27.67 18.41 -14.11
C GLN A 453 -28.46 17.11 -14.29
N ALA A 454 -29.47 16.88 -13.44
CA ALA A 454 -30.34 15.71 -13.51
C ALA A 454 -30.83 15.50 -14.96
N VAL A 455 -30.22 14.54 -15.66
CA VAL A 455 -30.86 13.89 -16.80
C VAL A 455 -32.14 13.34 -16.19
N LYS A 456 -33.30 13.83 -16.65
CA LYS A 456 -34.59 13.26 -16.25
C LYS A 456 -34.43 11.75 -16.23
N LEU A 457 -34.77 11.13 -15.09
CA LEU A 457 -34.73 9.70 -14.83
C LEU A 457 -35.81 9.01 -15.70
N ASP A 458 -35.71 9.18 -17.00
CA ASP A 458 -36.44 8.45 -18.00
C ASP A 458 -35.68 7.15 -18.22
N CYS A 459 -36.44 6.06 -18.36
CA CYS A 459 -35.86 4.78 -18.72
C CYS A 459 -35.06 4.92 -20.03
N TYR A 460 -33.77 4.59 -19.99
CA TYR A 460 -32.84 4.82 -21.11
C TYR A 460 -33.07 3.90 -22.33
N ASP A 461 -33.89 2.85 -22.17
CA ASP A 461 -34.34 2.03 -23.28
C ASP A 461 -35.17 2.88 -24.27
N PRO A 462 -34.73 3.06 -25.54
CA PRO A 462 -35.45 3.85 -26.54
C PRO A 462 -36.89 3.41 -26.81
N GLN A 463 -37.22 2.17 -26.45
CA GLN A 463 -38.56 1.58 -26.58
C GLN A 463 -39.39 1.71 -25.29
N CYS A 464 -38.79 2.14 -24.19
CA CYS A 464 -39.44 2.31 -22.89
C CYS A 464 -39.62 3.79 -22.54
N ARG A 465 -40.87 4.23 -22.35
CA ARG A 465 -41.19 5.61 -21.95
C ARG A 465 -41.59 5.72 -20.47
N ALA A 466 -41.19 4.75 -19.65
CA ALA A 466 -41.50 4.73 -18.23
C ALA A 466 -40.70 5.81 -17.49
N LYS A 467 -41.39 6.62 -16.68
CA LYS A 467 -40.77 7.58 -15.77
C LYS A 467 -40.27 6.83 -14.54
N ILE A 468 -39.00 6.98 -14.20
CA ILE A 468 -38.41 6.36 -13.02
C ILE A 468 -38.59 7.33 -11.84
N ASP A 469 -39.25 6.86 -10.79
CA ASP A 469 -39.28 7.56 -9.50
C ASP A 469 -38.17 6.99 -8.62
N ALA A 470 -37.25 7.86 -8.19
CA ALA A 470 -36.12 7.48 -7.36
C ALA A 470 -36.53 6.84 -6.02
N LYS A 471 -37.75 7.11 -5.55
CA LYS A 471 -38.32 6.53 -4.34
C LYS A 471 -39.07 5.23 -4.59
N HIS A 472 -39.40 4.90 -5.84
CA HIS A 472 -40.21 3.75 -6.24
C HIS A 472 -39.41 2.73 -7.07
N ILE A 473 -38.43 2.14 -6.39
CA ILE A 473 -37.50 1.13 -6.94
C ILE A 473 -37.56 -0.15 -6.10
N THR A 474 -37.07 -1.25 -6.66
CA THR A 474 -36.73 -2.49 -5.96
C THR A 474 -35.32 -2.93 -6.35
N ASP A 475 -34.82 -4.04 -5.83
CA ASP A 475 -33.56 -4.62 -6.27
C ASP A 475 -33.71 -6.12 -6.57
N TYR A 476 -32.64 -6.71 -7.11
CA TYR A 476 -32.61 -8.11 -7.48
C TYR A 476 -32.81 -9.06 -6.31
N LYS A 477 -32.17 -8.79 -5.16
CA LYS A 477 -32.37 -9.53 -3.91
C LYS A 477 -33.86 -9.68 -3.57
N HIS A 478 -34.60 -8.57 -3.53
CA HIS A 478 -36.02 -8.57 -3.17
C HIS A 478 -36.92 -9.09 -4.30
N PHE A 479 -36.48 -9.01 -5.55
CA PHE A 479 -37.13 -9.68 -6.68
C PHE A 479 -37.08 -11.20 -6.55
N CYS A 480 -35.92 -11.77 -6.22
CA CYS A 480 -35.78 -13.21 -5.98
C CYS A 480 -36.65 -13.67 -4.80
N TRP A 481 -36.69 -12.91 -3.70
CA TRP A 481 -37.60 -13.20 -2.57
C TRP A 481 -39.08 -13.25 -2.96
N ALA A 482 -39.49 -12.45 -3.94
CA ALA A 482 -40.87 -12.39 -4.39
C ALA A 482 -41.22 -13.48 -5.41
N HIS A 483 -40.30 -13.82 -6.33
CA HIS A 483 -40.62 -14.59 -7.54
C HIS A 483 -39.74 -15.81 -7.81
N CYS A 484 -38.56 -15.93 -7.18
CA CYS A 484 -37.62 -17.05 -7.32
C CYS A 484 -37.03 -17.48 -5.95
N PRO A 485 -37.84 -17.96 -5.00
CA PRO A 485 -37.37 -18.29 -3.65
C PRO A 485 -36.42 -19.49 -3.59
N GLU A 486 -36.53 -20.46 -4.51
CA GLU A 486 -35.67 -21.64 -4.59
C GLU A 486 -34.24 -21.29 -5.04
N GLU A 487 -34.09 -20.50 -6.11
CA GLU A 487 -32.78 -19.97 -6.57
C GLU A 487 -32.12 -19.07 -5.50
N TRP A 488 -32.92 -18.39 -4.66
CA TRP A 488 -32.39 -17.61 -3.55
C TRP A 488 -31.99 -18.46 -2.34
N GLN A 489 -32.63 -19.61 -2.10
CA GLN A 489 -32.27 -20.53 -1.00
C GLN A 489 -30.87 -21.13 -1.17
N ASP A 490 -30.42 -21.35 -2.41
CA ASP A 490 -29.05 -21.79 -2.71
C ASP A 490 -28.00 -20.68 -2.46
N VAL A 491 -28.42 -19.41 -2.59
CA VAL A 491 -27.56 -18.22 -2.41
C VAL A 491 -27.63 -17.65 -0.98
N ASN A 492 -28.72 -17.90 -0.24
CA ASN A 492 -28.97 -17.46 1.14
C ASN A 492 -30.16 -18.26 1.77
N PRO A 493 -29.89 -19.35 2.51
CA PRO A 493 -30.90 -20.31 2.97
C PRO A 493 -32.00 -19.77 3.91
N GLU A 494 -31.81 -18.62 4.56
CA GLU A 494 -32.76 -18.08 5.56
C GLU A 494 -33.55 -16.85 5.07
N GLY A 495 -33.56 -16.57 3.76
CA GLY A 495 -34.16 -15.36 3.18
C GLY A 495 -35.63 -15.43 2.77
N THR A 496 -36.35 -16.53 2.99
CA THR A 496 -37.77 -16.63 2.59
C THR A 496 -38.69 -15.90 3.58
N PRO A 497 -39.67 -15.10 3.12
CA PRO A 497 -40.55 -14.34 4.04
C PRO A 497 -41.57 -15.17 4.83
N GLU A 498 -41.72 -16.48 4.58
CA GLU A 498 -42.83 -17.26 5.15
C GLU A 498 -42.40 -18.68 5.54
N GLN A 499 -41.91 -18.81 6.77
CA GLN A 499 -42.38 -19.79 7.75
C GLN A 499 -41.94 -19.26 9.14
N PRO A 500 -42.87 -19.06 10.09
CA PRO A 500 -42.49 -18.74 11.46
C PRO A 500 -41.84 -20.00 12.05
N LEU A 501 -40.51 -20.04 12.06
CA LEU A 501 -39.79 -20.91 12.98
C LEU A 501 -40.27 -20.54 14.38
N ALA A 502 -40.60 -21.57 15.15
CA ALA A 502 -41.16 -21.47 16.47
C ALA A 502 -40.42 -20.44 17.33
N GLU A 503 -41.19 -19.78 18.18
CA GLU A 503 -40.74 -18.83 19.19
C GLU A 503 -39.63 -19.45 20.06
N ASP A 504 -38.37 -19.29 19.67
CA ASP A 504 -37.27 -19.29 20.61
C ASP A 504 -37.10 -17.85 21.09
N SER A 505 -37.58 -17.64 22.31
CA SER A 505 -37.45 -16.42 23.08
C SER A 505 -35.97 -16.14 23.35
N ASP A 506 -35.31 -15.35 22.50
CA ASP A 506 -34.13 -14.59 22.91
C ASP A 506 -34.61 -13.43 23.78
N SER A 507 -34.90 -13.74 25.04
CA SER A 507 -34.92 -12.78 26.12
C SER A 507 -33.50 -12.26 26.31
N ASP A 508 -33.24 -11.06 25.80
CA ASP A 508 -32.20 -10.18 26.34
C ASP A 508 -32.57 -9.87 27.80
N ASP A 509 -32.11 -10.69 28.75
CA ASP A 509 -31.81 -10.38 30.15
C ASP A 509 -31.32 -11.66 30.87
N ASP A 510 -30.01 -11.76 31.15
CA ASP A 510 -29.54 -11.77 32.55
C ASP A 510 -28.01 -11.88 32.66
N GLU A 511 -27.49 -11.02 33.55
CA GLU A 511 -26.19 -11.15 34.18
C GLU A 511 -26.15 -12.42 35.05
N SER A 512 -25.15 -13.28 34.86
CA SER A 512 -24.28 -13.79 35.94
C SER A 512 -23.36 -14.88 35.41
N ASP A 513 -22.08 -14.55 35.27
CA ASP A 513 -21.06 -15.43 35.85
C ASP A 513 -19.87 -14.56 36.26
N ARG A 514 -19.74 -14.42 37.57
CA ARG A 514 -18.55 -13.95 38.23
C ARG A 514 -17.58 -15.11 38.23
N ASP A 515 -16.44 -14.95 37.56
CA ASP A 515 -15.19 -15.43 38.12
C ASP A 515 -14.11 -14.38 37.92
N ASP A 516 -13.53 -13.99 39.05
CA ASP A 516 -12.56 -12.93 39.26
C ASP A 516 -11.26 -13.16 38.48
N VAL A 517 -10.95 -12.28 37.52
CA VAL A 517 -9.58 -11.84 37.29
C VAL A 517 -9.57 -10.32 37.16
N LYS A 518 -8.86 -9.68 38.08
CA LYS A 518 -8.80 -8.24 38.35
C LYS A 518 -8.57 -7.39 37.10
N LYS A 519 -9.35 -6.31 36.98
CA LYS A 519 -9.04 -5.15 36.13
C LYS A 519 -7.80 -4.45 36.66
N GLU A 520 -6.88 -4.11 35.76
CA GLU A 520 -6.14 -2.86 35.85
C GLU A 520 -6.69 -1.92 34.78
N GLU A 521 -7.08 -0.74 35.24
CA GLU A 521 -7.65 0.36 34.47
C GLU A 521 -6.50 1.18 33.90
N ASP A 522 -6.53 1.44 32.59
CA ASP A 522 -5.96 2.66 31.98
C ASP A 522 -6.46 2.77 30.53
N VAL A 523 -7.67 3.31 30.33
CA VAL A 523 -8.11 3.78 29.01
C VAL A 523 -8.93 5.07 29.18
N ASP A 524 -8.48 6.10 28.48
CA ASP A 524 -8.93 7.50 28.45
C ASP A 524 -10.42 7.74 28.11
N GLU A 525 -10.92 8.90 28.55
CA GLU A 525 -12.33 9.35 28.55
C GLU A 525 -12.91 9.65 27.14
N HIS A 526 -12.14 9.39 26.08
CA HIS A 526 -12.58 9.60 24.70
C HIS A 526 -12.34 8.34 23.88
N ARG A 527 -13.25 7.36 24.05
CA ARG A 527 -13.36 6.10 23.29
C ARG A 527 -13.57 6.31 21.78
N ASN A 528 -12.58 6.89 21.10
CA ASN A 528 -12.60 7.21 19.69
C ASN A 528 -11.39 6.55 18.99
N LEU A 529 -11.63 5.84 17.88
CA LEU A 529 -10.57 5.30 17.02
C LEU A 529 -10.15 6.31 15.92
N ALA A 530 -10.71 7.52 15.92
CA ALA A 530 -10.37 8.54 14.95
C ALA A 530 -9.04 9.22 15.32
N GLY A 531 -7.96 8.83 14.64
CA GLY A 531 -6.65 9.46 14.85
C GLY A 531 -5.55 9.09 13.86
N PHE A 532 -5.74 8.08 13.01
CA PHE A 532 -4.74 7.70 12.01
C PHE A 532 -5.37 6.89 10.87
N VAL A 533 -6.32 7.48 10.13
CA VAL A 533 -6.65 6.99 8.79
C VAL A 533 -5.72 7.73 7.84
N VAL A 534 -4.58 7.10 7.52
CA VAL A 534 -3.85 7.47 6.31
C VAL A 534 -4.67 6.88 5.16
N ALA A 535 -5.27 7.75 4.35
CA ALA A 535 -5.77 7.33 3.05
C ALA A 535 -4.59 6.69 2.31
N ASP A 536 -4.78 5.47 1.81
CA ASP A 536 -3.84 4.85 0.89
C ASP A 536 -3.63 5.84 -0.26
N ASP A 537 -2.41 6.39 -0.40
CA ASP A 537 -1.98 7.17 -1.56
C ASP A 537 -2.00 6.24 -2.79
N VAL A 538 -3.17 6.10 -3.40
CA VAL A 538 -3.30 5.84 -4.82
C VAL A 538 -3.37 7.23 -5.45
N ASP A 539 -2.39 7.56 -6.29
CA ASP A 539 -2.49 8.70 -7.21
C ASP A 539 -3.65 8.40 -8.17
N ASP A 540 -4.88 8.76 -7.79
CA ASP A 540 -5.98 8.98 -8.73
C ASP A 540 -5.81 10.42 -9.24
N ASP A 541 -5.20 10.53 -10.41
CA ASP A 541 -5.18 11.74 -11.22
C ASP A 541 -6.62 12.01 -11.74
N ASP A 542 -7.36 12.90 -11.09
CA ASP A 542 -8.54 13.54 -11.67
C ASP A 542 -8.31 15.07 -11.72
N GLU A 543 -7.94 15.56 -12.91
CA GLU A 543 -8.04 16.97 -13.26
C GLU A 543 -9.51 17.33 -13.52
N ALA A 544 -10.05 18.30 -12.77
CA ALA A 544 -11.22 19.06 -13.20
C ALA A 544 -11.05 20.54 -12.82
N GLN A 545 -11.22 21.40 -13.84
CA GLN A 545 -10.91 22.83 -13.84
C GLN A 545 -11.90 23.66 -13.01
N GLY A 546 -11.46 24.88 -12.66
CA GLY A 546 -12.03 25.71 -11.61
C GLY A 546 -13.37 26.41 -11.91
N GLY A 547 -13.95 26.97 -10.85
CA GLY A 547 -15.18 27.76 -10.89
C GLY A 547 -15.52 28.48 -9.58
N SER A 548 -14.78 29.56 -9.29
CA SER A 548 -15.15 30.77 -8.52
C SER A 548 -15.86 30.66 -7.15
N THR A 549 -15.11 30.94 -6.07
CA THR A 549 -15.64 31.37 -4.77
C THR A 549 -15.79 32.90 -4.77
N THR A 550 -16.98 33.43 -4.47
CA THR A 550 -17.14 34.83 -4.05
C THR A 550 -17.19 34.90 -2.53
N THR A 551 -16.17 35.54 -1.99
CA THR A 551 -15.94 35.85 -0.58
C THR A 551 -16.96 36.89 -0.11
N THR A 552 -17.45 36.78 1.14
CA THR A 552 -17.77 37.99 1.90
C THR A 552 -17.47 37.83 3.38
N THR A 553 -16.82 38.88 3.86
CA THR A 553 -16.08 39.06 5.09
C THR A 553 -17.01 39.33 6.27
N ARG A 554 -16.65 38.79 7.44
CA ARG A 554 -17.33 39.04 8.72
C ARG A 554 -16.71 40.29 9.38
N VAL A 555 -17.54 41.27 9.73
CA VAL A 555 -17.21 42.40 10.63
C VAL A 555 -18.17 42.39 11.82
N THR A 556 -17.66 42.76 12.99
CA THR A 556 -18.21 42.58 14.34
C THR A 556 -18.92 43.82 14.91
N THR A 557 -20.01 43.55 15.67
CA THR A 557 -20.57 44.20 16.91
C THR A 557 -21.27 45.58 16.86
N PRO A 558 -22.14 45.99 17.84
CA PRO A 558 -22.79 45.30 19.00
C PRO A 558 -24.31 45.62 19.29
N ALA A 559 -24.89 44.91 20.30
CA ALA A 559 -25.93 45.29 21.29
C ALA A 559 -27.47 45.00 21.10
N ASP A 560 -27.96 44.02 21.89
CA ASP A 560 -29.18 43.84 22.76
C ASP A 560 -30.50 44.67 22.59
N PRO A 561 -31.66 44.32 23.22
CA PRO A 561 -32.14 43.06 23.87
C PRO A 561 -33.63 42.70 23.54
N SER A 562 -34.19 41.70 24.24
CA SER A 562 -35.56 41.12 24.22
C SER A 562 -35.68 39.89 23.31
N THR A 563 -36.03 38.69 23.77
CA THR A 563 -36.96 38.29 24.84
C THR A 563 -36.53 36.96 25.48
N ALA A 564 -36.73 36.85 26.79
CA ALA A 564 -36.48 35.65 27.59
C ALA A 564 -37.38 34.45 27.22
N PRO A 565 -36.94 33.20 27.44
CA PRO A 565 -37.73 31.99 27.20
C PRO A 565 -38.67 31.69 28.38
N PRO A 566 -39.88 31.14 28.17
CA PRO A 566 -40.73 30.74 29.27
C PRO A 566 -40.29 29.39 29.87
N ALA A 567 -40.52 29.27 31.17
CA ALA A 567 -40.14 28.18 32.05
C ALA A 567 -40.89 26.87 31.78
N ARG A 568 -40.24 25.76 32.17
CA ARG A 568 -40.81 24.40 32.25
C ARG A 568 -42.02 24.34 33.19
N PRO A 569 -43.09 23.62 32.85
CA PRO A 569 -44.01 23.11 33.85
C PRO A 569 -43.52 21.76 34.38
N THR A 570 -43.34 21.69 35.69
CA THR A 570 -43.37 20.44 36.46
C THR A 570 -44.83 20.01 36.64
N MET A 571 -45.17 18.77 36.30
CA MET A 571 -46.32 18.10 36.92
C MET A 571 -46.08 16.60 37.08
N ASN A 572 -46.63 16.13 38.21
CA ASN A 572 -46.41 14.88 38.90
C ASN A 572 -47.07 13.67 38.24
N GLY A 573 -46.59 12.50 38.69
CA GLY A 573 -46.97 11.14 38.32
C GLY A 573 -48.44 10.85 38.04
N THR A 574 -48.63 10.02 37.02
CA THR A 574 -49.56 8.89 37.03
C THR A 574 -48.94 7.76 36.22
N ALA A 575 -48.81 6.58 36.84
CA ALA A 575 -48.37 5.35 36.21
C ALA A 575 -49.33 4.97 35.08
N LEU A 576 -48.79 4.82 33.87
CA LEU A 576 -49.46 4.17 32.76
C LEU A 576 -48.51 3.11 32.21
N ASN A 577 -48.83 1.86 32.51
CA ASN A 577 -48.27 0.68 31.86
C ASN A 577 -48.57 0.75 30.36
N GLY A 578 -47.57 1.14 29.59
CA GLY A 578 -47.58 1.07 28.14
C GLY A 578 -46.18 0.70 27.68
N ALA A 579 -45.97 -0.57 27.38
CA ALA A 579 -44.72 -1.05 26.79
C ALA A 579 -44.47 -0.29 25.48
N THR A 580 -43.61 0.74 25.53
CA THR A 580 -43.09 1.40 24.35
C THR A 580 -42.16 0.40 23.67
N ARG A 581 -42.67 -0.26 22.62
CA ARG A 581 -41.85 -1.08 21.71
C ARG A 581 -40.66 -0.24 21.26
N LYS A 582 -39.45 -0.60 21.72
CA LYS A 582 -38.20 -0.02 21.22
C LYS A 582 -38.22 -0.10 19.69
N PRO A 583 -37.91 0.99 18.96
CA PRO A 583 -37.91 0.95 17.49
C PRO A 583 -36.95 -0.15 17.04
N LYS A 584 -37.43 -1.08 16.20
CA LYS A 584 -36.61 -2.16 15.65
C LYS A 584 -35.42 -1.53 14.92
N ARG A 585 -34.20 -1.83 15.39
CA ARG A 585 -32.96 -1.35 14.76
C ARG A 585 -32.92 -1.86 13.32
N ARG A 586 -32.59 -0.96 12.37
CA ARG A 586 -32.37 -1.28 10.96
C ARG A 586 -31.36 -2.42 10.84
N LYS A 587 -31.69 -3.46 10.07
CA LYS A 587 -30.77 -4.59 9.83
C LYS A 587 -29.67 -4.10 8.88
N LEU A 588 -28.43 -4.02 9.37
CA LEU A 588 -27.28 -3.59 8.58
C LEU A 588 -26.83 -4.69 7.61
N THR A 589 -26.38 -4.32 6.42
CA THR A 589 -25.77 -5.23 5.44
C THR A 589 -24.41 -5.75 5.94
N LEU A 590 -23.86 -6.79 5.31
CA LEU A 590 -22.54 -7.33 5.70
C LEU A 590 -21.43 -6.28 5.49
N ALA A 591 -21.47 -5.57 4.36
CA ALA A 591 -20.56 -4.47 4.05
C ALA A 591 -20.69 -3.29 5.04
N GLU A 592 -21.92 -2.92 5.44
CA GLU A 592 -22.13 -1.92 6.48
C GLU A 592 -21.58 -2.38 7.84
N LEU A 593 -21.82 -3.65 8.22
CA LEU A 593 -21.29 -4.23 9.46
C LEU A 593 -19.76 -4.29 9.47
N LYS A 594 -19.14 -4.56 8.32
CA LYS A 594 -17.69 -4.49 8.15
C LYS A 594 -17.15 -3.08 8.28
N LYS A 595 -17.87 -2.09 7.74
CA LYS A 595 -17.51 -0.67 7.94
C LYS A 595 -17.66 -0.28 9.41
N GLU A 596 -18.67 -0.80 10.11
CA GLU A 596 -18.84 -0.61 11.55
C GLU A 596 -17.83 -1.37 12.40
N SER A 597 -17.33 -2.53 11.95
CA SER A 597 -16.36 -3.33 12.71
C SER A 597 -15.05 -2.60 12.93
N LEU A 598 -14.75 -1.62 12.08
CA LEU A 598 -13.60 -0.72 12.24
C LEU A 598 -13.76 0.26 13.41
N LYS A 599 -14.97 0.46 13.97
CA LYS A 599 -15.25 1.47 14.99
C LYS A 599 -15.05 0.97 16.42
N ASN A 600 -15.40 -0.28 16.71
CA ASN A 600 -15.22 -0.87 18.05
C ASN A 600 -15.28 -2.41 18.03
N ARG A 601 -14.79 -3.03 19.10
CA ARG A 601 -14.69 -4.50 19.22
C ARG A 601 -16.05 -5.19 19.16
N ALA A 602 -17.08 -4.64 19.82
CA ALA A 602 -18.43 -5.21 19.81
C ALA A 602 -19.03 -5.23 18.38
N ALA A 603 -18.78 -4.20 17.58
CA ALA A 603 -19.18 -4.17 16.18
C ALA A 603 -18.44 -5.22 15.35
N LYS A 604 -17.13 -5.44 15.62
CA LYS A 604 -16.37 -6.54 15.00
C LYS A 604 -16.94 -7.90 15.34
N GLU A 605 -17.27 -8.15 16.61
CA GLU A 605 -17.89 -9.42 17.03
C GLU A 605 -19.25 -9.66 16.34
N ARG A 606 -20.07 -8.60 16.17
CA ARG A 606 -21.34 -8.71 15.41
C ARG A 606 -21.12 -9.05 13.93
N TYR A 607 -20.13 -8.41 13.29
CA TYR A 607 -19.75 -8.69 11.91
C TYR A 607 -19.29 -10.14 11.74
N ILE A 608 -18.35 -10.60 12.58
CA ILE A 608 -17.85 -11.98 12.54
C ILE A 608 -18.96 -13.00 12.82
N ARG A 609 -19.86 -12.72 13.77
CA ARG A 609 -21.02 -13.60 14.04
C ARG A 609 -21.93 -13.74 12.82
N LYS A 610 -22.18 -12.64 12.10
CA LYS A 610 -22.97 -12.68 10.87
C LYS A 610 -22.21 -13.38 9.74
N LEU A 611 -20.91 -13.14 9.61
CA LEU A 611 -20.04 -13.79 8.63
C LEU A 611 -20.01 -15.31 8.85
N ARG A 612 -19.92 -15.77 10.10
CA ARG A 612 -19.96 -17.20 10.47
C ARG A 612 -21.25 -17.89 10.02
N LYS A 613 -22.40 -17.21 10.01
CA LYS A 613 -23.67 -17.81 9.56
C LYS A 613 -23.72 -18.12 8.07
N ILE A 614 -23.01 -17.33 7.26
CA ILE A 614 -22.98 -17.49 5.79
C ILE A 614 -21.71 -18.19 5.31
N TYR A 615 -20.77 -18.47 6.21
CA TYR A 615 -19.46 -19.00 5.88
C TYR A 615 -19.54 -20.38 5.22
N LYS A 616 -18.80 -20.51 4.11
CA LYS A 616 -18.56 -21.78 3.40
C LYS A 616 -17.06 -21.84 3.11
N PRO A 617 -16.32 -22.88 3.51
CA PRO A 617 -14.88 -22.95 3.29
C PRO A 617 -14.55 -23.01 1.79
N SER A 618 -13.42 -22.41 1.38
CA SER A 618 -12.86 -22.55 0.02
C SER A 618 -11.73 -23.58 -0.02
N SER A 619 -11.38 -24.06 -1.23
CA SER A 619 -10.23 -24.97 -1.40
C SER A 619 -8.95 -24.45 -0.76
N LYS A 620 -8.65 -23.15 -0.87
CA LYS A 620 -7.46 -22.56 -0.21
C LYS A 620 -7.55 -22.60 1.31
N ILE A 621 -8.70 -22.27 1.89
CA ILE A 621 -8.86 -22.30 3.35
C ILE A 621 -8.67 -23.72 3.87
N ASN A 622 -9.24 -24.72 3.21
CA ASN A 622 -9.06 -26.12 3.61
C ASN A 622 -7.56 -26.51 3.61
N THR A 623 -6.83 -26.20 2.55
CA THR A 623 -5.39 -26.44 2.47
C THR A 623 -4.60 -25.71 3.56
N ILE A 624 -4.98 -24.47 3.92
CA ILE A 624 -4.35 -23.74 5.03
C ILE A 624 -4.55 -24.50 6.34
N ILE A 625 -5.77 -24.94 6.64
CA ILE A 625 -6.08 -25.69 7.86
C ILE A 625 -5.34 -27.03 7.89
N ASP A 626 -5.22 -27.72 6.75
CA ASP A 626 -4.44 -28.95 6.63
C ASP A 626 -2.96 -28.70 6.95
N ILE A 627 -2.34 -27.68 6.33
CA ILE A 627 -0.96 -27.28 6.61
C ILE A 627 -0.77 -26.98 8.11
N LEU A 628 -1.68 -26.18 8.71
CA LEU A 628 -1.63 -25.83 10.12
C LEU A 628 -1.79 -27.06 11.03
N SER A 629 -2.63 -28.02 10.64
CA SER A 629 -2.81 -29.27 11.39
C SER A 629 -1.52 -30.09 11.40
N VAL A 630 -0.82 -30.18 10.26
CA VAL A 630 0.47 -30.87 10.14
C VAL A 630 1.53 -30.17 11.01
N ILE A 631 1.62 -28.85 10.93
CA ILE A 631 2.56 -28.06 11.77
C ILE A 631 2.27 -28.31 13.25
N ARG A 632 1.01 -28.15 13.68
CA ARG A 632 0.59 -28.36 15.08
C ARG A 632 0.87 -29.78 15.57
N SER A 633 0.78 -30.79 14.70
CA SER A 633 1.08 -32.19 15.04
C SER A 633 2.57 -32.47 15.27
N LYS A 634 3.45 -31.70 14.60
CA LYS A 634 4.91 -31.82 14.73
C LYS A 634 5.43 -31.03 15.92
N ASP A 635 5.00 -29.77 16.02
CA ASP A 635 5.43 -28.85 17.08
C ASP A 635 4.31 -27.83 17.34
N HIS A 636 3.66 -27.97 18.51
CA HIS A 636 2.56 -27.10 18.92
C HIS A 636 2.98 -25.67 19.25
N LYS A 637 4.29 -25.39 19.35
CA LYS A 637 4.83 -24.04 19.60
C LYS A 637 5.35 -23.36 18.32
N GLU A 638 5.33 -24.08 17.19
CA GLU A 638 5.84 -23.55 15.95
C GLU A 638 4.98 -22.38 15.46
N LYS A 639 5.64 -21.24 15.23
CA LYS A 639 4.98 -19.98 14.88
C LYS A 639 4.83 -19.83 13.36
N THR A 640 3.62 -19.50 12.92
CA THR A 640 3.22 -19.37 11.51
C THR A 640 2.72 -17.97 11.18
N LEU A 641 3.28 -17.38 10.13
CA LEU A 641 2.79 -16.14 9.53
C LEU A 641 1.88 -16.48 8.36
N ILE A 642 0.69 -15.87 8.28
CA ILE A 642 -0.21 -16.04 7.14
C ILE A 642 -0.43 -14.68 6.50
N PHE A 643 0.03 -14.54 5.26
CA PHE A 643 -0.10 -13.31 4.48
C PHE A 643 -1.20 -13.44 3.44
N SER A 644 -2.07 -12.43 3.38
CA SER A 644 -3.02 -12.25 2.28
C SER A 644 -3.08 -10.79 1.87
N GLN A 645 -3.30 -10.51 0.58
CA GLN A 645 -3.55 -9.16 0.12
C GLN A 645 -4.94 -8.65 0.53
N TRP A 646 -5.90 -9.54 0.80
CA TRP A 646 -7.28 -9.19 1.18
C TRP A 646 -7.50 -9.31 2.69
N THR A 647 -7.79 -8.20 3.36
CA THR A 647 -8.18 -8.22 4.78
C THR A 647 -9.48 -9.02 5.02
N SER A 648 -10.37 -9.05 4.03
CA SER A 648 -11.58 -9.87 4.03
C SER A 648 -11.27 -11.37 4.02
N MET A 649 -10.20 -11.80 3.34
CA MET A 649 -9.76 -13.20 3.36
C MET A 649 -9.25 -13.58 4.75
N LEU A 650 -8.56 -12.65 5.42
CA LEU A 650 -8.18 -12.82 6.82
C LEU A 650 -9.43 -12.92 7.72
N ASP A 651 -10.47 -12.11 7.51
CA ASP A 651 -11.75 -12.22 8.25
C ASP A 651 -12.37 -13.62 8.11
N LEU A 652 -12.38 -14.16 6.88
CA LEU A 652 -12.91 -15.50 6.59
C LEU A 652 -12.08 -16.60 7.24
N LEU A 653 -10.75 -16.43 7.32
CA LEU A 653 -9.85 -17.38 7.95
C LEU A 653 -9.95 -17.36 9.48
N GLU A 654 -10.39 -16.26 10.11
CA GLU A 654 -10.61 -16.20 11.57
C GLU A 654 -11.62 -17.28 12.03
N ILE A 655 -12.63 -17.61 11.21
CA ILE A 655 -13.71 -18.55 11.55
C ILE A 655 -13.19 -19.98 11.78
N PRO A 656 -12.60 -20.67 10.77
CA PRO A 656 -12.11 -22.03 10.95
C PRO A 656 -10.94 -22.10 11.94
N LEU A 657 -10.16 -21.03 12.11
CA LEU A 657 -9.12 -20.96 13.14
C LEU A 657 -9.72 -20.99 14.56
N GLN A 658 -10.78 -20.20 14.80
CA GLN A 658 -11.49 -20.22 16.08
C GLN A 658 -12.15 -21.57 16.34
N ASP A 659 -12.84 -22.11 15.34
CA ASP A 659 -13.57 -23.37 15.44
C ASP A 659 -12.61 -24.56 15.64
N GLY A 660 -11.42 -24.50 15.05
CA GLY A 660 -10.32 -25.46 15.24
C GLY A 660 -9.48 -25.26 16.52
N GLY A 661 -9.86 -24.30 17.38
CA GLY A 661 -9.20 -24.01 18.66
C GLY A 661 -7.81 -23.39 18.53
N TYR A 662 -7.46 -22.82 17.38
CA TYR A 662 -6.17 -22.16 17.17
C TYR A 662 -6.14 -20.79 17.85
N LYS A 663 -5.02 -20.46 18.49
CA LYS A 663 -4.76 -19.13 19.01
C LYS A 663 -4.01 -18.32 17.96
N PHE A 664 -4.58 -17.17 17.60
CA PHE A 664 -4.02 -16.31 16.57
C PHE A 664 -4.13 -14.84 16.95
N GLN A 665 -3.24 -14.05 16.36
CA GLN A 665 -3.27 -12.60 16.39
C GLN A 665 -3.47 -12.05 14.97
N ARG A 666 -3.87 -10.79 14.87
CA ARG A 666 -4.06 -10.09 13.60
C ARG A 666 -3.22 -8.83 13.56
N TYR A 667 -2.62 -8.55 12.40
CA TYR A 667 -1.84 -7.36 12.12
C TYR A 667 -2.23 -6.77 10.75
N ASP A 668 -2.98 -5.68 10.75
CA ASP A 668 -3.37 -5.00 9.50
C ASP A 668 -3.48 -3.47 9.63
N GLY A 669 -3.86 -2.84 8.52
CA GLY A 669 -4.06 -1.39 8.35
C GLY A 669 -5.09 -0.77 9.30
N SER A 670 -6.08 -1.54 9.78
CA SER A 670 -7.17 -1.05 10.62
C SER A 670 -6.78 -0.82 12.08
N MET A 671 -5.66 -1.39 12.51
CA MET A 671 -5.22 -1.34 13.90
C MET A 671 -4.51 -0.04 14.28
N LYS A 672 -4.72 0.40 15.52
CA LYS A 672 -3.94 1.48 16.12
C LYS A 672 -2.46 1.07 16.31
N PRO A 673 -1.51 2.02 16.24
CA PRO A 673 -0.08 1.75 16.44
C PRO A 673 0.24 1.02 17.75
N GLU A 674 -0.41 1.38 18.85
CA GLU A 674 -0.19 0.77 20.17
C GLU A 674 -0.63 -0.70 20.18
N ALA A 675 -1.81 -0.98 19.59
CA ALA A 675 -2.33 -2.34 19.45
C ALA A 675 -1.44 -3.21 18.55
N ARG A 676 -0.86 -2.63 17.48
CA ARG A 676 0.10 -3.32 16.63
C ARG A 676 1.36 -3.73 17.39
N ALA A 677 1.89 -2.83 18.23
CA ALA A 677 3.06 -3.14 19.07
C ALA A 677 2.75 -4.27 20.06
N LEU A 678 1.58 -4.25 20.69
CA LEU A 678 1.13 -5.31 21.60
C LEU A 678 0.98 -6.66 20.88
N VAL A 679 0.41 -6.68 19.67
CA VAL A 679 0.30 -7.92 18.88
C VAL A 679 1.67 -8.52 18.59
N VAL A 680 2.65 -7.70 18.19
CA VAL A 680 4.01 -8.18 17.92
C VAL A 680 4.66 -8.69 19.20
N ALA A 681 4.50 -8.00 20.33
CA ALA A 681 5.03 -8.44 21.62
C ALA A 681 4.40 -9.79 22.04
N ASN A 682 3.07 -9.90 22.02
CA ASN A 682 2.37 -11.14 22.34
C ASN A 682 2.80 -12.29 21.42
N PHE A 683 2.90 -12.04 20.11
CA PHE A 683 3.37 -13.07 19.18
C PHE A 683 4.85 -13.42 19.38
N THR A 684 5.66 -12.54 19.94
CA THR A 684 7.08 -12.81 20.24
C THR A 684 7.23 -13.63 21.53
N ASP A 685 6.53 -13.23 22.59
CA ASP A 685 6.78 -13.69 23.95
C ASP A 685 5.86 -14.83 24.41
N ASP A 686 4.64 -14.94 23.84
CA ASP A 686 3.66 -15.96 24.21
C ASP A 686 3.74 -17.18 23.26
N ASP A 687 4.24 -18.30 23.77
CA ASP A 687 4.32 -19.58 23.05
C ASP A 687 2.95 -20.14 22.64
N THR A 688 1.85 -19.69 23.26
CA THR A 688 0.50 -20.12 22.89
C THR A 688 -0.02 -19.40 21.64
N GLN A 689 0.49 -18.20 21.35
CA GLN A 689 0.14 -17.44 20.15
C GLN A 689 0.97 -17.94 18.96
N THR A 690 0.46 -18.98 18.29
CA THR A 690 1.19 -19.67 17.22
C THR A 690 0.95 -19.06 15.84
N ILE A 691 -0.17 -18.39 15.62
CA ILE A 691 -0.53 -17.86 14.29
C ILE A 691 -0.61 -16.33 14.30
N LEU A 692 -0.04 -15.70 13.28
CA LEU A 692 -0.18 -14.27 13.03
C LEU A 692 -0.72 -14.02 11.62
N LEU A 693 -1.94 -13.48 11.54
CA LEU A 693 -2.60 -13.06 10.31
C LEU A 693 -2.12 -11.65 9.92
N ILE A 694 -1.50 -11.49 8.75
CA ILE A 694 -0.90 -10.23 8.33
C ILE A 694 -1.44 -9.84 6.96
N SER A 695 -1.91 -8.61 6.79
CA SER A 695 -2.18 -8.12 5.44
C SER A 695 -0.87 -7.83 4.72
N LEU A 696 -0.73 -8.25 3.46
CA LEU A 696 0.53 -8.13 2.71
C LEU A 696 1.05 -6.69 2.66
N LYS A 697 0.14 -5.71 2.52
CA LYS A 697 0.46 -4.28 2.62
C LYS A 697 1.01 -3.87 3.99
N ALA A 698 0.39 -4.32 5.09
CA ALA A 698 0.84 -3.99 6.44
C ALA A 698 2.14 -4.73 6.82
N GLY A 699 2.38 -5.91 6.23
CA GLY A 699 3.62 -6.68 6.40
C GLY A 699 4.88 -5.96 5.92
N ASN A 700 4.74 -4.97 5.01
CA ASN A 700 5.86 -4.13 4.55
C ASN A 700 6.34 -3.12 5.59
N ALA A 701 5.71 -3.02 6.76
CA ALA A 701 5.97 -2.02 7.80
C ALA A 701 7.32 -2.16 8.54
N GLY A 702 8.27 -2.97 8.08
CA GLY A 702 9.58 -3.04 8.74
C GLY A 702 9.70 -4.08 9.86
N LEU A 703 8.68 -4.90 10.11
CA LEU A 703 8.62 -5.81 11.26
C LEU A 703 9.79 -6.81 11.32
N ASN A 704 10.18 -7.17 12.54
CA ASN A 704 11.08 -8.29 12.82
C ASN A 704 10.27 -9.45 13.41
N LEU A 705 10.13 -10.53 12.65
CA LEU A 705 9.30 -11.70 12.99
C LEU A 705 10.13 -13.00 12.89
N ASN A 706 11.41 -12.93 13.24
CA ASN A 706 12.37 -14.04 13.16
C ASN A 706 12.06 -15.23 14.07
N MET A 707 11.08 -15.11 14.98
CA MET A 707 10.58 -16.23 15.79
C MET A 707 9.69 -17.19 14.99
N ALA A 708 9.16 -16.77 13.84
CA ALA A 708 8.38 -17.63 12.96
C ALA A 708 9.28 -18.45 12.03
N SER A 709 8.96 -19.73 11.89
CA SER A 709 9.63 -20.65 10.95
C SER A 709 8.71 -21.10 9.81
N GLN A 710 7.43 -20.74 9.86
CA GLN A 710 6.43 -21.09 8.86
C GLN A 710 5.83 -19.81 8.28
N VAL A 711 5.77 -19.72 6.96
CA VAL A 711 5.16 -18.58 6.24
C VAL A 711 4.20 -19.13 5.20
N ILE A 712 2.93 -18.75 5.26
CA ILE A 712 1.91 -19.10 4.27
C ILE A 712 1.57 -17.85 3.46
N LEU A 713 1.78 -17.91 2.14
CA LEU A 713 1.36 -16.91 1.18
C LEU A 713 0.07 -17.41 0.52
N VAL A 714 -1.07 -16.82 0.90
CA VAL A 714 -2.40 -17.28 0.48
C VAL A 714 -2.67 -16.97 -0.99
N ASP A 715 -2.21 -15.81 -1.43
CA ASP A 715 -2.49 -15.26 -2.75
C ASP A 715 -1.24 -14.57 -3.33
N PRO A 716 -0.95 -14.75 -4.64
CA PRO A 716 0.20 -14.11 -5.27
C PRO A 716 -0.05 -12.63 -5.49
N PHE A 717 1.02 -11.84 -5.41
CA PHE A 717 0.96 -10.40 -5.65
C PHE A 717 1.61 -10.02 -6.98
N TRP A 718 1.18 -8.92 -7.61
CA TRP A 718 1.73 -8.49 -8.91
C TRP A 718 3.24 -8.20 -8.91
N ASN A 719 3.79 -7.85 -7.75
CA ASN A 719 5.20 -7.52 -7.57
C ASN A 719 5.87 -8.59 -6.69
N PRO A 720 6.78 -9.41 -7.25
CA PRO A 720 7.41 -10.52 -6.52
C PRO A 720 8.18 -10.07 -5.29
N TYR A 721 8.76 -8.87 -5.35
CA TYR A 721 9.58 -8.35 -4.27
C TYR A 721 8.77 -8.09 -3.00
N ILE A 722 7.47 -7.79 -3.09
CA ILE A 722 6.65 -7.60 -1.88
C ILE A 722 6.49 -8.93 -1.12
N GLU A 723 6.34 -10.04 -1.83
CA GLU A 723 6.33 -11.37 -1.21
C GLU A 723 7.69 -11.70 -0.58
N ASP A 724 8.78 -11.42 -1.31
CA ASP A 724 10.13 -11.67 -0.81
C ASP A 724 10.41 -10.84 0.45
N GLN A 725 9.96 -9.58 0.49
CA GLN A 725 10.02 -8.71 1.68
C GLN A 725 9.18 -9.22 2.85
N ALA A 726 8.03 -9.86 2.57
CA ALA A 726 7.17 -10.46 3.59
C ALA A 726 7.83 -11.72 4.20
N VAL A 727 8.39 -12.59 3.36
CA VAL A 727 9.16 -13.78 3.80
C VAL A 727 10.39 -13.36 4.60
N ASP A 728 11.09 -12.32 4.17
CA ASP A 728 12.25 -11.76 4.85
C ASP A 728 11.93 -11.11 6.21
N ARG A 729 10.66 -11.04 6.63
CA ARG A 729 10.29 -10.70 8.03
C ARG A 729 10.61 -11.85 8.98
N ALA A 730 10.48 -13.09 8.51
CA ALA A 730 10.82 -14.31 9.25
C ALA A 730 12.23 -14.81 8.92
N HIS A 731 12.62 -14.78 7.64
CA HIS A 731 13.96 -15.21 7.18
C HIS A 731 14.99 -14.08 7.34
N ARG A 732 15.35 -13.80 8.59
CA ARG A 732 16.30 -12.74 8.97
C ARG A 732 17.06 -13.11 10.24
N MET A 733 18.28 -12.62 10.40
CA MET A 733 19.05 -12.82 11.64
C MET A 733 18.30 -12.30 12.88
N PRO A 734 18.35 -12.99 14.03
CA PRO A 734 19.01 -14.27 14.31
C PRO A 734 18.08 -15.50 14.16
N GLN A 735 17.56 -15.76 12.95
CA GLN A 735 16.79 -16.99 12.66
C GLN A 735 17.63 -18.25 12.90
N LYS A 736 17.04 -19.23 13.60
CA LYS A 736 17.71 -20.50 13.98
C LYS A 736 17.08 -21.74 13.32
N ARG A 737 15.86 -21.63 12.81
CA ARG A 737 15.14 -22.71 12.12
C ARG A 737 15.09 -22.42 10.62
N VAL A 738 15.06 -23.48 9.82
CA VAL A 738 14.74 -23.40 8.38
C VAL A 738 13.34 -22.78 8.24
N VAL A 739 13.23 -21.73 7.43
CA VAL A 739 11.95 -21.07 7.17
C VAL A 739 11.25 -21.80 6.02
N GLN A 740 10.12 -22.44 6.29
CA GLN A 740 9.29 -23.06 5.26
C GLN A 740 8.25 -22.05 4.76
N VAL A 741 8.28 -21.78 3.46
CA VAL A 741 7.36 -20.88 2.77
C VAL A 741 6.38 -21.72 1.96
N HIS A 742 5.10 -21.65 2.30
CA HIS A 742 3.99 -22.32 1.64
C HIS A 742 3.31 -21.31 0.70
N ARG A 743 3.49 -21.47 -0.62
CA ARG A 743 2.78 -20.68 -1.63
C ARG A 743 1.56 -21.43 -2.09
N LEU A 744 0.36 -20.88 -1.93
CA LEU A 744 -0.87 -21.48 -2.43
C LEU A 744 -1.19 -20.88 -3.80
N LEU A 745 -1.25 -21.72 -4.83
CA LEU A 745 -1.53 -21.28 -6.20
C LEU A 745 -2.66 -22.11 -6.80
N THR A 746 -3.72 -21.45 -7.25
CA THR A 746 -4.84 -22.10 -7.92
C THR A 746 -4.46 -22.48 -9.35
N GLU A 747 -4.53 -23.76 -9.67
CA GLU A 747 -4.19 -24.27 -11.01
C GLU A 747 -5.18 -23.81 -12.09
N ASP A 748 -4.67 -23.64 -13.31
CA ASP A 748 -5.42 -23.22 -14.49
C ASP A 748 -6.20 -21.91 -14.24
N SER A 749 -5.55 -20.95 -13.59
CA SER A 749 -6.21 -19.70 -13.16
C SER A 749 -5.43 -18.43 -13.53
N ILE A 750 -5.91 -17.28 -13.06
CA ILE A 750 -5.19 -16.01 -13.16
C ILE A 750 -3.89 -16.04 -12.36
N GLU A 751 -3.83 -16.83 -11.30
CA GLU A 751 -2.67 -16.89 -10.40
C GLU A 751 -1.42 -17.44 -11.11
N ASP A 752 -1.57 -18.49 -11.93
CA ASP A 752 -0.47 -19.03 -12.74
C ASP A 752 0.10 -17.99 -13.70
N ARG A 753 -0.77 -17.16 -14.27
CA ARG A 753 -0.40 -16.07 -15.18
C ARG A 753 0.31 -14.94 -14.43
N ILE A 754 -0.12 -14.64 -13.19
CA ILE A 754 0.56 -13.68 -12.31
C ILE A 754 1.97 -14.19 -11.98
N VAL A 755 2.14 -15.47 -11.63
CA VAL A 755 3.44 -16.05 -11.30
C VAL A 755 4.38 -16.04 -12.51
N SER A 756 3.88 -16.40 -13.70
CA SER A 756 4.65 -16.28 -14.94
C SER A 756 5.16 -14.84 -15.18
N LEU A 757 4.31 -13.84 -14.91
CA LEU A 757 4.69 -12.43 -15.01
C LEU A 757 5.73 -12.02 -13.94
N GLN A 758 5.64 -12.57 -12.72
CA GLN A 758 6.64 -12.33 -11.68
C GLN A 758 8.02 -12.83 -12.10
N GLU A 759 8.11 -14.00 -12.72
CA GLU A 759 9.36 -14.58 -13.21
C GLU A 759 10.00 -13.69 -14.28
N GLU A 760 9.22 -13.26 -15.29
CA GLU A 760 9.68 -12.32 -16.31
C GLU A 760 10.21 -11.00 -15.72
N LYS A 761 9.57 -10.49 -14.66
CA LYS A 761 10.04 -9.30 -13.93
C LYS A 761 11.34 -9.55 -13.18
N ARG A 762 11.45 -10.68 -12.48
CA ARG A 762 12.66 -11.05 -11.73
C ARG A 762 13.86 -11.18 -12.68
N GLU A 763 13.66 -11.82 -13.83
CA GLU A 763 14.71 -11.99 -14.85
C GLU A 763 15.21 -10.65 -15.39
N MET A 764 14.30 -9.75 -15.78
CA MET A 764 14.68 -8.42 -16.30
C MET A 764 15.51 -7.62 -15.30
N ILE A 765 15.08 -7.61 -14.03
CA ILE A 765 15.75 -6.85 -12.98
C ILE A 765 17.07 -7.52 -12.60
N GLY A 766 17.08 -8.85 -12.47
CA GLY A 766 18.29 -9.63 -12.27
C GLY A 766 19.33 -9.37 -13.34
N GLN A 767 18.92 -9.31 -14.62
CA GLN A 767 19.81 -8.99 -15.74
C GLN A 767 20.47 -7.61 -15.56
N ALA A 768 19.72 -6.56 -15.24
CA ALA A 768 20.29 -5.22 -15.04
C ALA A 768 21.24 -5.13 -13.84
N LEU A 769 21.09 -6.04 -12.87
CA LEU A 769 21.92 -6.13 -11.67
C LEU A 769 23.09 -7.10 -11.82
N GLY A 770 23.17 -7.83 -12.95
CA GLY A 770 24.24 -8.80 -13.25
C GLY A 770 24.00 -10.23 -12.76
N GLU A 771 22.76 -10.57 -12.39
CA GLU A 771 22.36 -11.83 -11.73
C GLU A 771 21.72 -12.88 -12.69
N GLY A 772 21.66 -12.66 -14.03
CA GLY A 772 21.04 -13.61 -14.98
C GLY A 772 20.92 -13.14 -16.44
N GLY A 773 20.44 -14.01 -17.35
CA GLY A 773 20.37 -13.77 -18.81
C GLY A 773 18.97 -13.89 -19.45
N SER A 774 18.78 -13.18 -20.58
CA SER A 774 17.61 -13.06 -21.48
C SER A 774 16.55 -11.99 -21.15
N GLN A 775 15.95 -11.42 -22.21
CA GLN A 775 15.24 -10.14 -22.29
C GLN A 775 13.81 -10.17 -21.75
N GLY A 776 13.49 -9.26 -20.81
CA GLY A 776 12.12 -8.89 -20.44
C GLY A 776 11.87 -7.39 -20.66
N GLY A 777 10.71 -7.04 -21.21
CA GLY A 777 10.20 -5.67 -21.27
C GLY A 777 9.11 -5.42 -20.21
N GLY A 778 8.91 -4.17 -19.81
CA GLY A 778 7.86 -3.84 -18.81
C GLY A 778 6.44 -4.14 -19.30
N LEU A 779 5.49 -4.26 -18.37
CA LEU A 779 4.06 -4.55 -18.62
C LEU A 779 3.48 -3.65 -19.71
N THR A 780 3.24 -4.25 -20.88
CA THR A 780 2.52 -3.68 -22.01
C THR A 780 1.05 -4.06 -21.94
N ARG A 781 0.22 -3.38 -22.73
CA ARG A 781 -1.18 -3.79 -22.92
C ARG A 781 -1.30 -5.25 -23.40
N ARG A 782 -0.29 -5.78 -24.09
CA ARG A 782 -0.24 -7.18 -24.50
C ARG A 782 -0.11 -8.12 -23.29
N ASP A 783 0.66 -7.72 -22.29
CA ASP A 783 0.82 -8.51 -21.07
C ASP A 783 -0.48 -8.52 -20.27
N ILE A 784 -1.21 -7.39 -20.25
CA ILE A 784 -2.58 -7.33 -19.71
C ILE A 784 -3.51 -8.29 -20.45
N MET A 785 -3.48 -8.34 -21.78
CA MET A 785 -4.28 -9.30 -22.54
C MET A 785 -3.89 -10.76 -22.26
N ARG A 786 -2.59 -11.04 -22.08
CA ARG A 786 -2.10 -12.37 -21.70
C ARG A 786 -2.65 -12.80 -20.33
N LEU A 787 -2.78 -11.86 -19.39
CA LEU A 787 -3.40 -12.13 -18.10
C LEU A 787 -4.87 -12.54 -18.23
N PHE A 788 -5.58 -12.13 -19.28
CA PHE A 788 -6.95 -12.62 -19.57
C PHE A 788 -6.98 -13.94 -20.34
N GLY A 789 -5.83 -14.55 -20.66
CA GLY A 789 -5.77 -15.87 -21.31
C GLY A 789 -5.86 -15.81 -22.83
N PHE A 790 -5.77 -14.62 -23.43
CA PHE A 790 -5.61 -14.49 -24.88
C PHE A 790 -4.22 -15.02 -25.30
N LYS A 791 -4.20 -16.10 -26.07
CA LYS A 791 -2.98 -16.61 -26.73
C LYS A 791 -2.69 -15.77 -27.98
N ARG A 792 -1.39 -15.71 -28.35
CA ARG A 792 -0.87 -14.95 -29.49
C ARG A 792 -1.61 -15.19 -30.80
#